data_AF-A0A524ARI7-F1
#
_entry.id   AF-A0A524ARI7-F1
#
_cell.length_a   1.000
_cell.length_b   1.000
_cell.length_c   1.000
_cell.angle_alpha   90.00
_cell.angle_beta   90.00
_cell.angle_gamma   90.00
#
_symmetry.space_group_name_H-M   'P 1'
#
loop_
_entity.id
_entity.type
_entity.pdbx_description
1 polymer ?
#
loop_
_entity_poly.entity_id
_entity_poly.type
_entity_poly.pdbx_seq_one_letter_code
_entity_poly.pdbx_strand_id
1 'polypeptide(L)'
;MKIFVPGRMCLFGEHSDWAGGYRRINAEIEKGYTLLTGTDQGIYAEVEPHPTALVLTSTTPDGEKHGPYEIPMEPKALLEEAQQGDFWSYIAGVAYQILTHYHVRGLVIDNYKTDLPIKKGLSSSAAICVLTARAFNRIYDLKMTIRGEMELAYQGEITTPSRCGRMDQGCAFGNRPILMTYDGDHLDVTELQVPEDMYLVIVDLQAQKDTMEILARLNRCYPFAGNEIEQGVQQLLGPINKRIVHQAVETLQAGDAVRLGALMVEAQEFFDRYATPACPEELTAPVLHRVLNYKALKPHIQGGKGVGSQGDGTAQFIARSEADQQAVIEIIERDLEMPCLTLTLRAGQKVRKAVIPAAGFGARLFPATKATKKELFPIIDRDGIAKPAILLIIEEALKAGVDEVIIIVQEHDLEAFQSFFNVQITIENYNKLPRHFQEYAQRILEIGRQVSFAIQEAQEGFGHAVYCAREAVGNEPFLLMLGDHLYRSKDEKSCAQQLIEAYNKHGISVLGLRRTSEDQIANFGTATGVWIEGNRLLNVTEFAEKPTIDYARNNLRLPGLAEDEYLTVFGQYIIKPQIFDYLEEHIANNVRERGEFQLTSALDRLRQEDGFLGFIMDGQRYDIGLPEYYLATLQTFHQE
;
A
#
# COMPACT_ATOMS: atom_id res chain seq x y z
N MET A 1 2.98 6.39 -19.59
CA MET A 1 2.49 5.83 -18.30
C MET A 1 1.79 6.93 -17.50
N LYS A 2 0.65 6.64 -16.85
CA LYS A 2 -0.05 7.61 -16.00
C LYS A 2 0.45 7.53 -14.55
N ILE A 3 0.65 8.68 -13.93
CA ILE A 3 1.04 8.82 -12.52
C ILE A 3 0.10 9.82 -11.85
N PHE A 4 -0.33 9.48 -10.63
CA PHE A 4 -0.96 10.40 -9.70
C PHE A 4 -0.11 10.51 -8.44
N VAL A 5 0.06 11.73 -7.95
CA VAL A 5 0.64 12.01 -6.63
C VAL A 5 -0.29 12.96 -5.89
N PRO A 6 -0.81 12.58 -4.71
CA PRO A 6 -1.67 13.45 -3.95
C PRO A 6 -0.88 14.60 -3.31
N GLY A 7 -1.57 15.63 -2.86
CA GLY A 7 -1.04 16.51 -1.82
C GLY A 7 -0.92 15.77 -0.48
N ARG A 8 -0.55 16.48 0.59
CA ARG A 8 -0.49 15.91 1.93
C ARG A 8 -1.26 16.71 2.97
N MET A 9 -1.88 16.01 3.89
CA MET A 9 -2.54 16.54 5.07
C MET A 9 -1.88 16.01 6.34
N CYS A 10 -1.57 16.91 7.27
CA CYS A 10 -1.13 16.52 8.60
C CYS A 10 -2.36 16.40 9.50
N LEU A 11 -2.68 15.17 9.92
CA LEU A 11 -3.76 14.93 10.87
C LEU A 11 -3.31 15.40 12.26
N PHE A 12 -2.10 15.00 12.67
CA PHE A 12 -1.50 15.36 13.95
C PHE A 12 0.02 15.53 13.89
N GLY A 13 0.53 16.42 14.71
CA GLY A 13 1.95 16.53 15.02
C GLY A 13 2.76 17.46 14.12
N GLU A 14 2.09 18.49 13.62
CA GLU A 14 2.72 19.59 12.90
C GLU A 14 3.98 20.09 13.61
N HIS A 15 4.99 20.48 12.82
CA HIS A 15 6.28 21.04 13.27
C HIS A 15 7.22 20.08 14.00
N SER A 16 6.75 18.90 14.39
CA SER A 16 7.60 17.95 15.11
C SER A 16 8.71 17.34 14.23
N ASP A 17 8.58 17.45 12.91
CA ASP A 17 9.56 16.98 11.92
C ASP A 17 10.90 17.71 12.04
N TRP A 18 10.89 19.04 12.07
CA TRP A 18 12.10 19.81 12.31
C TRP A 18 12.47 19.89 13.79
N ALA A 19 11.49 19.84 14.70
CA ALA A 19 11.75 19.86 16.15
C ALA A 19 12.57 18.63 16.58
N GLY A 20 12.17 17.44 16.12
CA GLY A 20 12.91 16.18 16.33
C GLY A 20 14.30 16.19 15.70
N GLY A 21 14.50 16.99 14.64
CA GLY A 21 15.81 17.20 14.01
C GLY A 21 16.84 17.85 14.94
N TYR A 22 16.43 18.67 15.92
CA TYR A 22 17.33 19.28 16.90
C TYR A 22 17.95 18.27 17.88
N ARG A 23 17.50 17.01 17.91
CA ARG A 23 18.13 15.94 18.70
C ARG A 23 19.60 15.71 18.36
N ARG A 24 20.02 16.08 17.14
CA ARG A 24 21.45 16.07 16.74
C ARG A 24 22.32 17.04 17.56
N ILE A 25 21.70 18.07 18.15
CA ILE A 25 22.37 19.07 18.99
C ILE A 25 22.09 18.81 20.46
N ASN A 26 20.86 18.44 20.81
CA ASN A 26 20.44 18.17 22.18
C ASN A 26 19.65 16.85 22.27
N ALA A 27 20.29 15.79 22.74
CA ALA A 27 19.69 14.45 22.84
C ALA A 27 18.52 14.35 23.84
N GLU A 28 18.33 15.33 24.72
CA GLU A 28 17.22 15.39 25.68
C GLU A 28 15.90 15.81 25.02
N ILE A 29 15.94 16.44 23.85
CA ILE A 29 14.75 16.80 23.08
C ILE A 29 14.01 15.51 22.68
N GLU A 30 12.69 15.44 22.85
CA GLU A 30 11.90 14.27 22.45
C GLU A 30 11.93 14.05 20.92
N LYS A 31 11.73 12.81 20.47
CA LYS A 31 11.61 12.52 19.03
C LYS A 31 10.40 13.26 18.43
N GLY A 32 10.49 13.58 17.14
CA GLY A 32 9.38 14.11 16.37
C GLY A 32 8.43 12.99 15.93
N TYR A 33 7.13 13.28 15.87
CA TYR A 33 6.11 12.33 15.44
C TYR A 33 5.01 13.06 14.67
N THR A 34 4.79 12.68 13.41
CA THR A 34 3.68 13.20 12.58
C THR A 34 2.79 12.04 12.14
N LEU A 35 1.48 12.27 12.15
CA LEU A 35 0.48 11.40 11.54
C LEU A 35 -0.08 12.12 10.31
N LEU A 36 0.22 11.59 9.13
CA LEU A 36 -0.07 12.20 7.84
C LEU A 36 -0.96 11.31 6.99
N THR A 37 -1.56 11.88 5.96
CA THR A 37 -2.25 11.16 4.88
C THR A 37 -2.19 12.00 3.61
N GLY A 38 -2.24 11.37 2.44
CA GLY A 38 -2.40 12.07 1.17
C GLY A 38 -3.82 12.59 0.96
N THR A 39 -3.96 13.67 0.21
CA THR A 39 -5.28 14.21 -0.18
C THR A 39 -5.93 13.43 -1.33
N ASP A 40 -7.24 13.60 -1.52
CA ASP A 40 -7.95 13.06 -2.69
C ASP A 40 -7.60 13.85 -3.98
N GLN A 41 -7.11 15.08 -3.81
CA GLN A 41 -6.62 15.95 -4.88
C GLN A 41 -5.09 15.85 -5.01
N GLY A 42 -4.57 16.15 -6.19
CA GLY A 42 -3.15 16.00 -6.48
C GLY A 42 -2.75 16.46 -7.88
N ILE A 43 -1.67 15.84 -8.34
CA ILE A 43 -1.02 16.11 -9.62
C ILE A 43 -1.11 14.84 -10.45
N TYR A 44 -1.65 14.97 -11.65
CA TYR A 44 -1.79 13.89 -12.62
C TYR A 44 -0.84 14.16 -13.77
N ALA A 45 -0.04 13.16 -14.14
CA ALA A 45 0.89 13.27 -15.24
C ALA A 45 0.89 12.03 -16.14
N GLU A 46 1.17 12.26 -17.41
CA GLU A 46 1.62 11.23 -18.34
C GLU A 46 3.13 11.36 -18.54
N VAL A 47 3.81 10.21 -18.45
CA VAL A 47 5.27 10.14 -18.50
C VAL A 47 5.72 9.18 -19.59
N GLU A 48 6.72 9.61 -20.35
CA GLU A 48 7.38 8.84 -21.41
C GLU A 48 8.90 8.99 -21.34
N PRO A 49 9.68 7.99 -21.80
CA PRO A 49 11.13 8.12 -21.89
C PRO A 49 11.53 9.13 -22.97
N HIS A 50 12.57 9.91 -22.71
CA HIS A 50 13.18 10.83 -23.66
C HIS A 50 14.70 10.59 -23.76
N PRO A 51 15.33 10.65 -24.95
CA PRO A 51 16.71 10.21 -25.11
C PRO A 51 17.74 11.09 -24.37
N THR A 52 17.50 12.39 -24.19
CA THR A 52 18.56 13.34 -23.75
C THR A 52 18.11 14.49 -22.85
N ALA A 53 16.81 14.69 -22.60
CA ALA A 53 16.31 15.88 -21.91
C ALA A 53 15.05 15.61 -21.09
N LEU A 54 14.79 16.46 -20.09
CA LEU A 54 13.49 16.59 -19.46
C LEU A 54 12.63 17.54 -20.29
N VAL A 55 11.49 17.07 -20.77
CA VAL A 55 10.49 17.88 -21.47
C VAL A 55 9.27 17.99 -20.57
N LEU A 56 9.03 19.16 -20.02
CA LEU A 56 8.12 19.38 -18.92
C LEU A 56 6.95 20.24 -19.35
N THR A 57 5.75 19.82 -18.97
CA THR A 57 4.52 20.57 -19.19
C THR A 57 3.67 20.47 -17.94
N SER A 58 2.98 21.55 -17.57
CA SER A 58 2.14 21.57 -16.36
C SER A 58 0.87 22.35 -16.59
N THR A 59 -0.25 21.80 -16.10
CA THR A 59 -1.55 22.43 -16.10
C THR A 59 -1.92 22.84 -14.68
N THR A 60 -2.24 24.13 -14.49
CA THR A 60 -2.67 24.71 -13.21
C THR A 60 -4.11 24.28 -12.87
N PRO A 61 -4.55 24.46 -11.60
CA PRO A 61 -5.95 24.20 -11.22
C PRO A 61 -7.00 24.95 -12.04
N ASP A 62 -6.66 26.13 -12.55
CA ASP A 62 -7.55 26.94 -13.39
C ASP A 62 -7.53 26.51 -14.88
N GLY A 63 -6.76 25.47 -15.21
CA GLY A 63 -6.62 24.92 -16.55
C GLY A 63 -5.59 25.62 -17.45
N GLU A 64 -4.81 26.56 -16.91
CA GLU A 64 -3.72 27.20 -17.66
C GLU A 64 -2.57 26.22 -17.88
N LYS A 65 -2.06 26.14 -19.11
CA LYS A 65 -0.98 25.21 -19.48
C LYS A 65 0.34 25.96 -19.65
N HIS A 66 1.37 25.54 -18.91
CA HIS A 66 2.74 26.04 -19.00
C HIS A 66 3.65 24.99 -19.64
N GLY A 67 4.61 25.46 -20.46
CA GLY A 67 5.53 24.62 -21.22
C GLY A 67 5.15 24.48 -22.71
N PRO A 68 5.81 23.58 -23.46
CA PRO A 68 6.86 22.68 -22.98
C PRO A 68 8.11 23.46 -22.57
N TYR A 69 8.73 23.04 -21.47
CA TYR A 69 10.01 23.55 -21.00
C TYR A 69 11.03 22.42 -21.07
N GLU A 70 12.18 22.66 -21.70
CA GLU A 70 13.17 21.63 -21.94
C GLU A 70 14.45 21.90 -21.14
N ILE A 71 14.90 20.89 -20.39
CA ILE A 71 16.14 20.94 -19.61
C ILE A 71 17.02 19.76 -20.04
N PRO A 72 18.27 19.99 -20.51
CA PRO A 72 19.19 18.90 -20.84
C PRO A 72 19.44 17.99 -19.64
N MET A 73 19.50 16.66 -19.87
CA MET A 73 19.89 15.69 -18.83
C MET A 73 21.41 15.69 -18.61
N GLU A 74 21.93 16.84 -18.19
CA GLU A 74 23.32 17.06 -17.85
C GLU A 74 23.41 17.58 -16.40
N PRO A 75 24.29 17.03 -15.55
CA PRO A 75 24.32 17.39 -14.13
C PRO A 75 24.46 18.89 -13.88
N LYS A 76 25.24 19.58 -14.72
CA LYS A 76 25.43 21.03 -14.62
C LYS A 76 24.15 21.81 -14.95
N ALA A 77 23.48 21.47 -16.05
CA ALA A 77 22.25 22.13 -16.48
C ALA A 77 21.12 21.95 -15.46
N LEU A 78 20.94 20.71 -14.96
CA LEU A 78 19.94 20.40 -13.94
C LEU A 78 20.19 21.14 -12.62
N LEU A 79 21.46 21.23 -12.20
CA LEU A 79 21.81 21.93 -10.95
C LEU A 79 21.62 23.45 -11.09
N GLU A 80 22.03 24.04 -12.23
CA GLU A 80 21.80 25.46 -12.51
C GLU A 80 20.31 25.80 -12.52
N GLU A 81 19.49 24.94 -13.13
CA GLU A 81 18.03 25.09 -13.12
C GLU A 81 17.45 24.96 -11.71
N ALA A 82 17.84 23.94 -10.95
CA ALA A 82 17.37 23.71 -9.58
C ALA A 82 17.63 24.91 -8.65
N GLN A 83 18.70 25.66 -8.89
CA GLN A 83 19.08 26.82 -8.08
C GLN A 83 18.30 28.10 -8.38
N GLN A 84 17.51 28.15 -9.47
CA GLN A 84 16.72 29.33 -9.83
C GLN A 84 15.56 29.60 -8.84
N GLY A 85 15.03 28.53 -8.23
CA GLY A 85 13.93 28.63 -7.24
C GLY A 85 12.56 28.91 -7.85
N ASP A 86 12.39 28.58 -9.13
CA ASP A 86 11.12 28.66 -9.85
C ASP A 86 10.32 27.34 -9.79
N PHE A 87 9.26 27.22 -10.60
CA PHE A 87 8.41 26.03 -10.62
C PHE A 87 9.14 24.78 -11.14
N TRP A 88 10.01 24.92 -12.15
CA TRP A 88 10.73 23.81 -12.77
C TRP A 88 11.93 23.34 -11.96
N SER A 89 12.45 24.21 -11.10
CA SER A 89 13.56 23.94 -10.17
C SER A 89 13.37 22.66 -9.36
N TYR A 90 12.14 22.37 -8.90
CA TYR A 90 11.83 21.16 -8.13
C TYR A 90 12.07 19.86 -8.93
N ILE A 91 11.63 19.84 -10.19
CA ILE A 91 11.80 18.71 -11.09
C ILE A 91 13.28 18.54 -11.45
N ALA A 92 13.96 19.66 -11.74
CA ALA A 92 15.39 19.68 -12.04
C ALA A 92 16.24 19.18 -10.87
N GLY A 93 15.92 19.59 -9.64
CA GLY A 93 16.61 19.15 -8.42
C GLY A 93 16.50 17.64 -8.21
N VAL A 94 15.31 17.06 -8.37
CA VAL A 94 15.12 15.61 -8.25
C VAL A 94 15.83 14.86 -9.38
N ALA A 95 15.73 15.34 -10.61
CA ALA A 95 16.41 14.72 -11.74
C ALA A 95 17.94 14.79 -11.59
N TYR A 96 18.49 15.87 -11.02
CA TYR A 96 19.91 15.97 -10.67
C TYR A 96 20.32 14.88 -9.66
N GLN A 97 19.54 14.69 -8.60
CA GLN A 97 19.80 13.63 -7.62
C GLN A 97 19.72 12.24 -8.27
N ILE A 98 18.74 12.00 -9.14
CA ILE A 98 18.61 10.71 -9.82
C ILE A 98 19.78 10.47 -10.78
N LEU A 99 20.15 11.46 -11.58
CA LEU A 99 21.24 11.33 -12.56
C LEU A 99 22.61 11.10 -11.90
N THR A 100 22.79 11.59 -10.66
CA THR A 100 24.03 11.37 -9.90
C THR A 100 24.11 9.99 -9.24
N HIS A 101 22.98 9.34 -8.98
CA HIS A 101 22.92 8.01 -8.34
C HIS A 101 22.64 6.86 -9.34
N TYR A 102 22.03 7.16 -10.48
CA TYR A 102 21.56 6.17 -11.46
C TYR A 102 21.95 6.55 -12.89
N HIS A 103 22.14 5.52 -13.72
CA HIS A 103 22.38 5.70 -15.15
C HIS A 103 21.06 5.74 -15.91
N VAL A 104 20.46 6.93 -16.02
CA VAL A 104 19.18 7.17 -16.70
C VAL A 104 19.32 8.14 -17.87
N ARG A 105 18.27 8.24 -18.70
CA ARG A 105 18.13 9.30 -19.72
C ARG A 105 17.02 10.27 -19.30
N GLY A 106 16.50 11.05 -20.24
CA GLY A 106 15.48 12.04 -19.96
C GLY A 106 14.06 11.48 -19.91
N LEU A 107 13.11 12.35 -19.56
CA LEU A 107 11.69 12.02 -19.52
C LEU A 107 10.89 13.14 -20.19
N VAL A 108 9.77 12.78 -20.80
CA VAL A 108 8.67 13.71 -21.02
C VAL A 108 7.73 13.57 -19.81
N ILE A 109 7.43 14.67 -19.13
CA ILE A 109 6.45 14.73 -18.04
C ILE A 109 5.38 15.74 -18.43
N ASP A 110 4.21 15.25 -18.86
CA ASP A 110 3.02 16.08 -19.13
C ASP A 110 2.09 16.02 -17.92
N ASN A 111 2.23 16.97 -16.99
CA ASN A 111 1.24 17.17 -15.95
C ASN A 111 -0.03 17.80 -16.56
N TYR A 112 -0.93 16.92 -17.03
CA TYR A 112 -2.14 17.30 -17.77
C TYR A 112 -3.29 17.78 -16.90
N LYS A 113 -3.25 17.52 -15.58
CA LYS A 113 -4.28 17.97 -14.62
C LYS A 113 -3.67 18.17 -13.25
N THR A 114 -4.02 19.28 -12.60
CA THR A 114 -3.75 19.52 -11.18
C THR A 114 -5.05 19.97 -10.55
N ASP A 115 -5.60 19.21 -9.60
CA ASP A 115 -6.75 19.64 -8.79
C ASP A 115 -6.35 19.98 -7.34
N LEU A 116 -5.04 19.93 -7.05
CA LEU A 116 -4.47 20.35 -5.79
C LEU A 116 -4.46 21.89 -5.67
N PRO A 117 -5.05 22.48 -4.63
CA PRO A 117 -4.99 23.92 -4.41
C PRO A 117 -3.56 24.40 -4.12
N ILE A 118 -3.05 25.30 -4.95
CA ILE A 118 -1.70 25.86 -4.85
C ILE A 118 -1.59 26.81 -3.63
N LYS A 119 -0.44 26.78 -2.92
CA LYS A 119 -0.08 27.68 -1.79
C LYS A 119 -0.91 27.59 -0.51
N LYS A 120 -1.66 26.51 -0.28
CA LYS A 120 -2.54 26.35 0.91
C LYS A 120 -2.06 25.36 1.97
N GLY A 121 -0.75 25.09 2.01
CA GLY A 121 -0.16 24.17 2.98
C GLY A 121 -0.44 22.68 2.69
N LEU A 122 -0.76 22.33 1.43
CA LEU A 122 -0.99 20.95 0.96
C LEU A 122 0.22 20.35 0.19
N SER A 123 1.37 21.01 0.26
CA SER A 123 2.67 20.53 -0.25
C SER A 123 2.75 20.21 -1.74
N SER A 124 2.34 21.17 -2.57
CA SER A 124 2.44 21.05 -4.03
C SER A 124 3.88 20.85 -4.53
N SER A 125 4.89 21.46 -3.90
CA SER A 125 6.31 21.26 -4.26
C SER A 125 6.74 19.81 -4.04
N ALA A 126 6.46 19.27 -2.84
CA ALA A 126 6.79 17.89 -2.51
C ALA A 126 6.06 16.88 -3.41
N ALA A 127 4.78 17.12 -3.74
CA ALA A 127 4.04 16.28 -4.68
C ALA A 127 4.69 16.24 -6.08
N ILE A 128 5.20 17.39 -6.57
CA ILE A 128 5.96 17.46 -7.82
C ILE A 128 7.27 16.67 -7.71
N CYS A 129 8.04 16.88 -6.63
CA CYS A 129 9.28 16.16 -6.42
C CYS A 129 9.09 14.63 -6.37
N VAL A 130 8.07 14.17 -5.64
CA VAL A 130 7.69 12.76 -5.57
C VAL A 130 7.24 12.24 -6.94
N LEU A 131 6.46 13.01 -7.69
CA LEU A 131 6.03 12.66 -9.04
C LEU A 131 7.23 12.44 -9.95
N THR A 132 8.22 13.33 -9.91
CA THR A 132 9.46 13.18 -10.68
C THR A 132 10.24 11.95 -10.26
N ALA A 133 10.44 11.73 -8.96
CA ALA A 133 11.18 10.55 -8.47
C ALA A 133 10.50 9.24 -8.90
N ARG A 134 9.17 9.18 -8.75
CA ARG A 134 8.33 8.05 -9.18
C ARG A 134 8.36 7.85 -10.69
N ALA A 135 8.33 8.92 -11.47
CA ALA A 135 8.40 8.89 -12.92
C ALA A 135 9.69 8.19 -13.39
N PHE A 136 10.84 8.60 -12.85
CA PHE A 136 12.11 7.94 -13.12
C PHE A 136 12.14 6.50 -12.61
N ASN A 137 11.67 6.26 -11.38
CA ASN A 137 11.64 4.92 -10.78
C ASN A 137 10.94 3.92 -11.69
N ARG A 138 9.75 4.29 -12.18
CA ARG A 138 8.91 3.41 -12.99
C ARG A 138 9.37 3.29 -14.44
N ILE A 139 9.76 4.39 -15.10
CA ILE A 139 10.19 4.35 -16.51
C ILE A 139 11.50 3.57 -16.69
N TYR A 140 12.41 3.67 -15.73
CA TYR A 140 13.72 2.99 -15.80
C TYR A 140 13.83 1.76 -14.90
N ASP A 141 12.73 1.33 -14.26
CA ASP A 141 12.69 0.27 -13.25
C ASP A 141 13.88 0.35 -12.28
N LEU A 142 14.03 1.51 -11.60
CA LEU A 142 15.15 1.76 -10.69
C LEU A 142 15.07 0.93 -9.40
N LYS A 143 14.02 0.11 -9.24
CA LYS A 143 13.80 -0.82 -8.12
C LYS A 143 13.77 -0.11 -6.75
N MET A 144 13.43 1.18 -6.72
CA MET A 144 13.34 1.93 -5.47
C MET A 144 12.06 1.61 -4.72
N THR A 145 12.16 1.55 -3.38
CA THR A 145 11.00 1.51 -2.49
C THR A 145 10.29 2.88 -2.52
N ILE A 146 9.04 2.94 -2.04
CA ILE A 146 8.32 4.22 -1.84
C ILE A 146 9.14 5.18 -0.96
N ARG A 147 9.81 4.64 0.07
CA ARG A 147 10.73 5.41 0.92
C ARG A 147 11.93 5.95 0.14
N GLY A 148 12.46 5.18 -0.82
CA GLY A 148 13.52 5.65 -1.72
C GLY A 148 13.05 6.80 -2.64
N GLU A 149 11.83 6.70 -3.19
CA GLU A 149 11.21 7.81 -3.93
C GLU A 149 11.08 9.07 -3.07
N MET A 150 10.58 8.91 -1.82
CA MET A 150 10.43 9.99 -0.85
C MET A 150 11.78 10.66 -0.52
N GLU A 151 12.84 9.87 -0.31
CA GLU A 151 14.17 10.38 0.03
C GLU A 151 14.79 11.16 -1.14
N LEU A 152 14.71 10.65 -2.37
CA LEU A 152 15.20 11.38 -3.54
C LEU A 152 14.38 12.64 -3.83
N ALA A 153 13.07 12.59 -3.62
CA ALA A 153 12.21 13.76 -3.70
C ALA A 153 12.66 14.85 -2.70
N TYR A 154 12.91 14.46 -1.44
CA TYR A 154 13.41 15.37 -0.42
C TYR A 154 14.79 15.94 -0.77
N GLN A 155 15.74 15.10 -1.20
CA GLN A 155 17.08 15.52 -1.61
C GLN A 155 17.03 16.49 -2.80
N GLY A 156 16.13 16.23 -3.76
CA GLY A 156 15.91 17.12 -4.89
C GLY A 156 15.32 18.46 -4.46
N GLU A 157 14.37 18.46 -3.54
CA GLU A 157 13.76 19.69 -3.04
C GLU A 157 14.77 20.57 -2.29
N ILE A 158 15.63 20.00 -1.44
CA ILE A 158 16.69 20.76 -0.74
C ILE A 158 17.88 21.15 -1.64
N THR A 159 17.91 20.66 -2.89
CA THR A 159 18.85 21.16 -3.91
C THR A 159 18.41 22.53 -4.44
N THR A 160 17.13 22.86 -4.29
CA THR A 160 16.57 24.18 -4.60
C THR A 160 16.78 25.16 -3.43
N PRO A 161 16.52 26.47 -3.61
CA PRO A 161 16.50 27.43 -2.49
C PRO A 161 15.42 27.18 -1.42
N SER A 162 14.53 26.19 -1.60
CA SER A 162 13.49 25.81 -0.65
C SER A 162 14.06 25.35 0.70
N ARG A 163 13.40 25.76 1.79
CA ARG A 163 13.71 25.33 3.16
C ARG A 163 12.57 24.49 3.72
N CYS A 164 12.28 23.37 3.06
CA CYS A 164 11.22 22.45 3.47
C CYS A 164 11.69 21.48 4.57
N GLY A 165 10.73 21.00 5.36
CA GLY A 165 10.92 19.84 6.24
C GLY A 165 10.69 18.53 5.49
N ARG A 166 10.99 17.40 6.14
CA ARG A 166 10.82 16.04 5.57
C ARG A 166 9.39 15.52 5.61
N MET A 167 8.51 16.19 6.35
CA MET A 167 7.11 15.78 6.50
C MET A 167 6.34 15.78 5.17
N ASP A 168 6.67 16.72 4.29
CA ASP A 168 5.88 17.00 3.10
C ASP A 168 6.00 15.90 2.04
N GLN A 169 7.14 15.21 1.96
CA GLN A 169 7.34 14.10 1.04
C GLN A 169 6.58 12.83 1.46
N GLY A 170 5.92 12.83 2.62
CA GLY A 170 5.00 11.78 3.04
C GLY A 170 3.87 11.50 2.04
N CYS A 171 3.54 12.44 1.13
CA CYS A 171 2.62 12.21 0.01
C CYS A 171 3.05 11.05 -0.92
N ALA A 172 4.32 10.62 -0.87
CA ALA A 172 4.81 9.44 -1.57
C ALA A 172 4.00 8.18 -1.23
N PHE A 173 3.44 8.07 -0.02
CA PHE A 173 2.66 6.91 0.41
C PHE A 173 1.18 6.95 -0.06
N GLY A 174 0.80 7.95 -0.85
CA GLY A 174 -0.56 8.08 -1.35
C GLY A 174 -1.53 8.55 -0.27
N ASN A 175 -2.79 8.14 -0.36
CA ASN A 175 -3.85 8.49 0.59
C ASN A 175 -3.87 7.61 1.86
N ARG A 176 -2.91 6.71 2.03
CA ARG A 176 -2.79 5.89 3.25
C ARG A 176 -2.29 6.74 4.41
N PRO A 177 -2.88 6.63 5.60
CA PRO A 177 -2.32 7.26 6.78
C PRO A 177 -0.94 6.67 7.11
N ILE A 178 0.02 7.52 7.47
CA ILE A 178 1.37 7.12 7.86
C ILE A 178 1.78 7.83 9.15
N LEU A 179 2.47 7.09 10.03
CA LEU A 179 3.22 7.66 11.15
C LEU A 179 4.67 7.87 10.71
N MET A 180 5.15 9.09 10.74
CA MET A 180 6.58 9.39 10.54
C MET A 180 7.23 9.74 11.89
N THR A 181 8.37 9.12 12.17
CA THR A 181 9.15 9.34 13.39
C THR A 181 10.50 9.97 13.03
N TYR A 182 10.82 11.10 13.66
CA TYR A 182 12.04 11.88 13.41
C TYR A 182 12.97 11.82 14.64
N ASP A 183 14.16 11.26 14.47
CA ASP A 183 15.18 11.12 15.51
C ASP A 183 16.52 11.66 15.01
N GLY A 184 16.69 12.99 15.10
CA GLY A 184 17.81 13.67 14.45
C GLY A 184 17.73 13.52 12.93
N ASP A 185 18.76 12.92 12.33
CA ASP A 185 18.81 12.68 10.87
C ASP A 185 18.10 11.36 10.48
N HIS A 186 17.76 10.51 11.45
CA HIS A 186 17.04 9.27 11.22
C HIS A 186 15.54 9.54 11.08
N LEU A 187 14.97 9.04 10.00
CA LEU A 187 13.54 9.05 9.72
C LEU A 187 13.04 7.62 9.67
N ASP A 188 11.92 7.34 10.30
CA ASP A 188 11.19 6.09 10.14
C ASP A 188 9.75 6.36 9.71
N VAL A 189 9.16 5.45 8.93
CA VAL A 189 7.80 5.59 8.41
C VAL A 189 7.06 4.27 8.61
N THR A 190 5.91 4.34 9.30
CA THR A 190 5.00 3.21 9.48
C THR A 190 3.69 3.50 8.76
N GLU A 191 3.33 2.66 7.79
CA GLU A 191 2.02 2.71 7.14
C GLU A 191 0.92 2.20 8.08
N LEU A 192 -0.25 2.82 8.01
CA LEU A 192 -1.41 2.50 8.85
C LEU A 192 -2.62 2.19 7.97
N GLN A 193 -3.47 1.30 8.44
CA GLN A 193 -4.78 1.05 7.85
C GLN A 193 -5.90 1.55 8.76
N VAL A 194 -6.97 1.99 8.11
CA VAL A 194 -8.23 2.35 8.76
C VAL A 194 -9.22 1.22 8.48
N PRO A 195 -9.97 0.72 9.47
CA PRO A 195 -10.92 -0.37 9.26
C PRO A 195 -12.21 0.06 8.57
N GLU A 196 -12.55 1.35 8.62
CA GLU A 196 -13.77 1.97 8.08
C GLU A 196 -13.44 3.35 7.49
N ASP A 197 -14.26 3.82 6.56
CA ASP A 197 -14.06 5.15 5.96
C ASP A 197 -14.22 6.24 7.03
N MET A 198 -13.28 7.19 7.06
CA MET A 198 -13.39 8.41 7.89
C MET A 198 -13.42 9.64 7.00
N TYR A 199 -14.39 10.51 7.24
CA TYR A 199 -14.68 11.65 6.38
C TYR A 199 -14.17 12.93 7.02
N LEU A 200 -13.27 13.63 6.33
CA LEU A 200 -12.72 14.90 6.76
C LEU A 200 -13.11 16.03 5.81
N VAL A 201 -13.23 17.23 6.37
CA VAL A 201 -13.40 18.48 5.61
C VAL A 201 -12.22 19.38 5.90
N ILE A 202 -11.56 19.84 4.84
CA ILE A 202 -10.48 20.82 4.90
C ILE A 202 -11.08 22.17 4.49
N VAL A 203 -10.79 23.21 5.27
CA VAL A 203 -11.37 24.54 5.08
C VAL A 203 -10.24 25.54 4.91
N ASP A 204 -10.24 26.25 3.79
CA ASP A 204 -9.38 27.42 3.61
C ASP A 204 -10.04 28.63 4.26
N LEU A 205 -9.40 29.17 5.28
CA LEU A 205 -9.96 30.26 6.09
C LEU A 205 -9.90 31.61 5.37
N GLN A 206 -9.24 31.68 4.20
CA GLN A 206 -9.08 32.89 3.39
C GLN A 206 -8.55 34.12 4.15
N ALA A 207 -7.80 33.89 5.22
CA ALA A 207 -7.21 34.92 6.03
C ALA A 207 -5.68 34.93 5.87
N GLN A 208 -5.09 36.07 6.19
CA GLN A 208 -3.65 36.27 6.03
C GLN A 208 -2.92 35.78 7.28
N LYS A 209 -1.76 35.15 7.07
CA LYS A 209 -0.79 34.82 8.11
C LYS A 209 0.63 34.89 7.56
N ASP A 210 1.60 35.21 8.40
CA ASP A 210 3.02 35.10 8.09
C ASP A 210 3.56 33.73 8.55
N THR A 211 3.54 32.77 7.63
CA THR A 211 4.09 31.43 7.90
C THR A 211 5.59 31.45 8.19
N MET A 212 6.35 32.38 7.59
CA MET A 212 7.79 32.45 7.82
C MET A 212 8.10 32.95 9.23
N GLU A 213 7.36 33.95 9.71
CA GLU A 213 7.52 34.46 11.08
C GLU A 213 7.11 33.41 12.12
N ILE A 214 5.97 32.72 11.93
CA ILE A 214 5.54 31.62 12.82
C ILE A 214 6.66 30.59 12.94
N LEU A 215 7.15 30.07 11.81
CA LEU A 215 8.20 29.05 11.80
C LEU A 215 9.49 29.57 12.43
N ALA A 216 9.88 30.82 12.17
CA ALA A 216 11.07 31.42 12.76
C ALA A 216 10.96 31.54 14.29
N ARG A 217 9.80 31.94 14.82
CA ARG A 217 9.54 32.07 16.25
C ARG A 217 9.54 30.73 16.97
N LEU A 218 8.86 29.72 16.40
CA LEU A 218 8.85 28.38 16.97
C LEU A 218 10.25 27.73 16.92
N ASN A 219 11.00 27.92 15.84
CA ASN A 219 12.38 27.40 15.73
C ASN A 219 13.32 28.01 16.76
N ARG A 220 13.16 29.29 17.12
CA ARG A 220 13.99 29.95 18.16
C ARG A 220 13.83 29.32 19.55
N CYS A 221 12.76 28.56 19.79
CA CYS A 221 12.55 27.85 21.05
C CYS A 221 13.46 26.61 21.19
N TYR A 222 14.23 26.27 20.16
CA TYR A 222 15.12 25.13 20.09
C TYR A 222 16.57 25.57 19.85
N PRO A 223 17.58 24.76 20.22
CA PRO A 223 17.49 23.45 20.89
C PRO A 223 17.43 23.52 22.42
N PHE A 224 17.66 24.70 23.02
CA PHE A 224 17.66 24.88 24.47
C PHE A 224 16.68 26.00 24.83
N ALA A 225 15.74 25.70 25.73
CA ALA A 225 14.77 26.69 26.19
C ALA A 225 15.37 27.56 27.32
N GLY A 226 15.36 28.87 27.13
CA GLY A 226 15.81 29.88 28.08
C GLY A 226 14.70 30.52 28.92
N ASN A 227 13.42 30.26 28.61
CA ASN A 227 12.28 30.80 29.35
C ASN A 227 11.05 29.86 29.29
N GLU A 228 10.00 30.22 30.04
CA GLU A 228 8.77 29.40 30.16
C GLU A 228 8.02 29.24 28.82
N ILE A 229 8.06 30.24 27.93
CA ILE A 229 7.40 30.15 26.61
C ILE A 229 8.11 29.10 25.76
N GLU A 230 9.44 29.17 25.69
CA GLU A 230 10.25 28.21 24.93
C GLU A 230 10.12 26.80 25.50
N GLN A 231 10.07 26.65 26.84
CA GLN A 231 9.81 25.36 27.49
C GLN A 231 8.41 24.83 27.14
N GLY A 232 7.41 25.70 27.09
CA GLY A 232 6.05 25.36 26.67
C GLY A 232 6.01 24.84 25.23
N VAL A 233 6.70 25.50 24.30
CA VAL A 233 6.80 25.04 22.90
C VAL A 233 7.50 23.68 22.81
N GLN A 234 8.60 23.47 23.55
CA GLN A 234 9.28 22.16 23.58
C GLN A 234 8.40 21.06 24.20
N GLN A 235 7.60 21.40 25.21
CA GLN A 235 6.65 20.47 25.83
C GLN A 235 5.52 20.08 24.85
N LEU A 236 4.99 21.06 24.12
CA LEU A 236 3.96 20.89 23.09
C LEU A 236 4.45 19.97 21.97
N LEU A 237 5.56 20.33 21.31
CA LEU A 237 6.06 19.63 20.12
C LEU A 237 6.80 18.32 20.45
N GLY A 238 7.15 18.10 21.72
CA GLY A 238 7.78 16.90 22.22
C GLY A 238 6.79 15.97 22.96
N PRO A 239 6.84 15.86 24.30
CA PRO A 239 6.06 14.88 25.05
C PRO A 239 4.53 14.93 24.84
N ILE A 240 3.94 16.12 24.72
CA ILE A 240 2.49 16.25 24.47
C ILE A 240 2.14 15.73 23.07
N ASN A 241 2.88 16.18 22.06
CA ASN A 241 2.70 15.71 20.68
C ASN A 241 2.82 14.19 20.58
N LYS A 242 3.88 13.61 21.13
CA LYS A 242 4.09 12.15 21.14
C LYS A 242 2.87 11.41 21.68
N ARG A 243 2.35 11.83 22.85
CA ARG A 243 1.16 11.21 23.44
C ARG A 243 -0.05 11.30 22.51
N ILE A 244 -0.35 12.48 21.98
CA ILE A 244 -1.52 12.71 21.13
C ILE A 244 -1.41 11.90 19.84
N VAL A 245 -0.26 11.92 19.17
CA VAL A 245 -0.03 11.21 17.91
C VAL A 245 -0.16 9.69 18.12
N HIS A 246 0.46 9.12 19.16
CA HIS A 246 0.32 7.69 19.43
C HIS A 246 -1.13 7.30 19.77
N GLN A 247 -1.84 8.11 20.55
CA GLN A 247 -3.27 7.90 20.81
C GLN A 247 -4.10 8.01 19.53
N ALA A 248 -3.77 8.93 18.63
CA ALA A 248 -4.44 9.10 17.35
C ALA A 248 -4.22 7.89 16.43
N VAL A 249 -3.01 7.31 16.42
CA VAL A 249 -2.71 6.07 15.69
C VAL A 249 -3.56 4.91 16.20
N GLU A 250 -3.58 4.67 17.51
CA GLU A 250 -4.40 3.61 18.13
C GLU A 250 -5.89 3.80 17.80
N THR A 251 -6.36 5.04 17.90
CA THR A 251 -7.75 5.43 17.62
C THR A 251 -8.12 5.20 16.15
N LEU A 252 -7.23 5.58 15.23
CA LEU A 252 -7.43 5.43 13.79
C LEU A 252 -7.47 3.95 13.39
N GLN A 253 -6.58 3.12 13.93
CA GLN A 253 -6.59 1.67 13.70
C GLN A 253 -7.80 0.97 14.32
N ALA A 254 -8.37 1.53 15.39
CA ALA A 254 -9.61 1.04 16.00
C ALA A 254 -10.88 1.50 15.27
N GLY A 255 -10.79 2.42 14.31
CA GLY A 255 -11.96 2.97 13.63
C GLY A 255 -12.77 4.00 14.44
N ASP A 256 -12.22 4.53 15.54
CA ASP A 256 -12.97 5.40 16.45
C ASP A 256 -12.87 6.89 16.05
N ALA A 257 -13.69 7.29 15.07
CA ALA A 257 -13.76 8.68 14.60
C ALA A 257 -14.16 9.68 15.70
N VAL A 258 -14.92 9.26 16.71
CA VAL A 258 -15.36 10.11 17.83
C VAL A 258 -14.16 10.51 18.67
N ARG A 259 -13.38 9.52 19.09
CA ARG A 259 -12.16 9.75 19.88
C ARG A 259 -11.12 10.51 19.07
N LEU A 260 -11.02 10.27 17.76
CA LEU A 260 -10.09 11.01 16.90
C LEU A 260 -10.44 12.49 16.85
N GLY A 261 -11.73 12.83 16.72
CA GLY A 261 -12.23 14.19 16.82
C GLY A 261 -11.96 14.85 18.17
N ALA A 262 -12.14 14.12 19.27
CA ALA A 262 -11.80 14.60 20.60
C ALA A 262 -10.30 14.92 20.74
N LEU A 263 -9.43 14.07 20.18
CA LEU A 263 -7.98 14.31 20.14
C LEU A 263 -7.64 15.53 19.30
N MET A 264 -8.35 15.82 18.19
CA MET A 264 -8.13 17.05 17.42
C MET A 264 -8.41 18.30 18.25
N VAL A 265 -9.51 18.31 19.00
CA VAL A 265 -9.86 19.42 19.91
C VAL A 265 -8.79 19.57 20.99
N GLU A 266 -8.40 18.47 21.64
CA GLU A 266 -7.33 18.47 22.65
C GLU A 266 -6.00 19.00 22.09
N ALA A 267 -5.62 18.59 20.88
CA ALA A 267 -4.42 19.06 20.21
C ALA A 267 -4.47 20.57 19.94
N GLN A 268 -5.63 21.10 19.51
CA GLN A 268 -5.80 22.54 19.31
C GLN A 268 -5.66 23.30 20.63
N GLU A 269 -6.33 22.86 21.70
CA GLU A 269 -6.26 23.52 23.01
C GLU A 269 -4.83 23.58 23.56
N PHE A 270 -4.04 22.50 23.36
CA PHE A 270 -2.62 22.50 23.73
C PHE A 270 -1.79 23.43 22.85
N PHE A 271 -2.06 23.46 21.54
CA PHE A 271 -1.39 24.38 20.64
C PHE A 271 -1.64 25.84 21.05
N ASP A 272 -2.89 26.21 21.30
CA ASP A 272 -3.28 27.56 21.74
C ASP A 272 -2.60 27.94 23.06
N ARG A 273 -2.51 26.99 24.01
CA ARG A 273 -1.89 27.23 25.31
C ARG A 273 -0.39 27.46 25.22
N TYR A 274 0.31 26.68 24.41
CA TYR A 274 1.77 26.59 24.48
C TYR A 274 2.49 27.26 23.31
N ALA A 275 1.91 27.28 22.11
CA ALA A 275 2.52 27.91 20.94
C ALA A 275 2.11 29.37 20.75
N THR A 276 0.85 29.73 21.03
CA THR A 276 0.37 31.12 20.85
C THR A 276 1.23 32.17 21.56
N PRO A 277 1.71 31.96 22.80
CA PRO A 277 2.60 32.93 23.45
C PRO A 277 3.93 33.20 22.72
N ALA A 278 4.40 32.27 21.88
CA ALA A 278 5.65 32.43 21.13
C ALA A 278 5.52 33.35 19.90
N CYS A 279 4.31 33.46 19.34
CA CYS A 279 4.00 34.31 18.19
C CYS A 279 2.52 34.76 18.25
N PRO A 280 2.15 35.60 19.24
CA PRO A 280 0.76 35.92 19.52
C PRO A 280 0.07 36.67 18.38
N GLU A 281 0.81 37.42 17.58
CA GLU A 281 0.29 38.19 16.44
C GLU A 281 -0.32 37.29 15.37
N GLU A 282 0.23 36.08 15.19
CA GLU A 282 -0.16 35.16 14.13
C GLU A 282 -0.97 33.95 14.67
N LEU A 283 -0.67 33.50 15.89
CA LEU A 283 -1.21 32.27 16.47
C LEU A 283 -2.40 32.49 17.42
N THR A 284 -2.86 33.74 17.60
CA THR A 284 -4.17 33.98 18.27
C THR A 284 -5.33 33.54 17.39
N ALA A 285 -5.15 33.50 16.07
CA ALA A 285 -6.02 32.85 15.08
C ALA A 285 -7.54 33.07 15.27
N PRO A 286 -8.02 34.33 15.34
CA PRO A 286 -9.43 34.61 15.60
C PRO A 286 -10.38 34.03 14.55
N VAL A 287 -9.97 33.94 13.28
CA VAL A 287 -10.80 33.35 12.22
C VAL A 287 -10.90 31.84 12.42
N LEU A 288 -9.80 31.16 12.68
CA LEU A 288 -9.77 29.73 12.99
C LEU A 288 -10.72 29.41 14.14
N HIS A 289 -10.60 30.10 15.28
CA HIS A 289 -11.46 29.83 16.44
C HIS A 289 -12.93 30.18 16.18
N ARG A 290 -13.23 31.17 15.32
CA ARG A 290 -14.61 31.44 14.88
C ARG A 290 -15.19 30.24 14.13
N VAL A 291 -14.42 29.64 13.21
CA VAL A 291 -14.87 28.48 12.42
C VAL A 291 -14.98 27.22 13.29
N LEU A 292 -13.95 26.91 14.10
CA LEU A 292 -13.97 25.75 15.01
C LEU A 292 -15.15 25.76 16.00
N ASN A 293 -15.56 26.95 16.42
CA ASN A 293 -16.68 27.16 17.35
C ASN A 293 -18.01 27.48 16.66
N TYR A 294 -18.09 27.38 15.33
CA TYR A 294 -19.31 27.68 14.60
C TYR A 294 -20.42 26.68 14.96
N LYS A 295 -21.49 27.17 15.58
CA LYS A 295 -22.52 26.33 16.22
C LYS A 295 -23.21 25.39 15.23
N ALA A 296 -23.40 25.83 13.99
CA ALA A 296 -24.08 25.04 12.97
C ALA A 296 -23.30 23.77 12.58
N LEU A 297 -21.97 23.72 12.78
CA LEU A 297 -21.16 22.53 12.46
C LEU A 297 -21.29 21.44 13.52
N LYS A 298 -21.56 21.79 14.78
CA LYS A 298 -21.48 20.86 15.93
C LYS A 298 -22.32 19.58 15.79
N PRO A 299 -23.51 19.58 15.16
CA PRO A 299 -24.28 18.36 14.91
C PRO A 299 -23.63 17.40 13.89
N HIS A 300 -22.74 17.89 13.04
CA HIS A 300 -22.20 17.17 11.88
C HIS A 300 -20.74 16.74 12.03
N ILE A 301 -20.03 17.30 13.02
CA ILE A 301 -18.61 16.99 13.27
C ILE A 301 -18.40 16.21 14.57
N GLN A 302 -17.29 15.47 14.64
CA GLN A 302 -16.75 14.87 15.87
C GLN A 302 -15.69 15.78 16.54
N GLY A 303 -15.02 16.63 15.76
CA GLY A 303 -13.98 17.55 16.23
C GLY A 303 -13.26 18.24 15.08
N GLY A 304 -12.31 19.12 15.40
CA GLY A 304 -11.50 19.83 14.41
C GLY A 304 -10.36 20.63 15.03
N LYS A 305 -9.41 21.03 14.18
CA LYS A 305 -8.21 21.80 14.54
C LYS A 305 -7.68 22.57 13.34
N GLY A 306 -6.77 23.52 13.57
CA GLY A 306 -5.97 24.13 12.51
C GLY A 306 -4.91 23.17 11.97
N VAL A 307 -4.34 23.50 10.81
CA VAL A 307 -3.37 22.65 10.10
C VAL A 307 -2.18 23.44 9.55
N GLY A 308 -1.09 22.72 9.25
CA GLY A 308 0.12 23.28 8.68
C GLY A 308 0.86 24.14 9.70
N SER A 309 1.13 25.40 9.35
CA SER A 309 1.72 26.35 10.31
C SER A 309 0.74 26.94 11.33
N GLN A 310 -0.49 26.39 11.43
CA GLN A 310 -1.55 26.91 12.31
C GLN A 310 -1.92 28.36 11.94
N GLY A 311 -2.46 29.15 12.87
CA GLY A 311 -2.97 30.50 12.57
C GLY A 311 -4.22 30.48 11.70
N ASP A 312 -4.57 31.63 11.13
CA ASP A 312 -5.76 31.81 10.28
C ASP A 312 -5.57 31.31 8.82
N GLY A 313 -4.90 30.18 8.65
CA GLY A 313 -4.66 29.58 7.33
C GLY A 313 -5.70 28.54 6.93
N THR A 314 -5.64 27.36 7.56
CA THR A 314 -6.43 26.19 7.18
C THR A 314 -6.95 25.50 8.43
N ALA A 315 -8.20 25.03 8.40
CA ALA A 315 -8.78 24.16 9.40
C ALA A 315 -9.10 22.78 8.82
N GLN A 316 -9.16 21.77 9.69
CA GLN A 316 -9.70 20.45 9.37
C GLN A 316 -10.78 20.06 10.38
N PHE A 317 -11.75 19.29 9.90
CA PHE A 317 -12.80 18.69 10.70
C PHE A 317 -12.94 17.22 10.35
N ILE A 318 -13.29 16.41 11.34
CA ILE A 318 -13.79 15.05 11.11
C ILE A 318 -15.33 15.07 11.19
N ALA A 319 -15.96 14.71 10.08
CA ALA A 319 -17.41 14.58 9.96
C ALA A 319 -17.88 13.22 10.50
N ARG A 320 -19.17 13.12 10.82
CA ARG A 320 -19.76 11.88 11.38
C ARG A 320 -20.06 10.81 10.33
N SER A 321 -20.25 11.23 9.08
CA SER A 321 -20.58 10.39 7.93
C SER A 321 -20.27 11.13 6.63
N GLU A 322 -20.36 10.46 5.48
CA GLU A 322 -20.26 11.09 4.16
C GLU A 322 -21.33 12.18 3.96
N ALA A 323 -22.57 11.93 4.41
CA ALA A 323 -23.64 12.92 4.33
C ALA A 323 -23.36 14.14 5.22
N ASP A 324 -22.78 13.93 6.40
CA ASP A 324 -22.37 15.02 7.28
C ASP A 324 -21.17 15.79 6.74
N GLN A 325 -20.25 15.13 6.01
CA GLN A 325 -19.14 15.79 5.32
C GLN A 325 -19.69 16.81 4.32
N GLN A 326 -20.67 16.41 3.51
CA GLN A 326 -21.34 17.31 2.57
C GLN A 326 -22.10 18.43 3.29
N ALA A 327 -22.82 18.13 4.38
CA ALA A 327 -23.52 19.15 5.17
C ALA A 327 -22.56 20.19 5.78
N VAL A 328 -21.39 19.77 6.26
CA VAL A 328 -20.35 20.67 6.77
C VAL A 328 -19.86 21.61 5.67
N ILE A 329 -19.55 21.08 4.48
CA ILE A 329 -19.12 21.86 3.31
C ILE A 329 -20.19 22.93 2.97
N GLU A 330 -21.44 22.51 2.83
CA GLU A 330 -22.54 23.41 2.48
C GLU A 330 -22.75 24.53 3.52
N ILE A 331 -22.65 24.20 4.81
CA ILE A 331 -22.77 25.19 5.88
C ILE A 331 -21.63 26.20 5.81
N ILE A 332 -20.38 25.74 5.63
CA ILE A 332 -19.21 26.62 5.60
C ILE A 332 -19.23 27.51 4.36
N GLU A 333 -19.50 26.95 3.18
CA GLU A 333 -19.54 27.72 1.93
C GLU A 333 -20.69 28.73 1.92
N ARG A 334 -21.86 28.35 2.46
CA ARG A 334 -23.04 29.24 2.51
C ARG A 334 -22.92 30.32 3.58
N ASP A 335 -22.54 29.95 4.80
CA ASP A 335 -22.63 30.83 5.96
C ASP A 335 -21.33 31.59 6.23
N LEU A 336 -20.18 31.04 5.84
CA LEU A 336 -18.85 31.60 6.09
C LEU A 336 -18.11 32.02 4.82
N GLU A 337 -18.66 31.69 3.63
CA GLU A 337 -18.09 32.02 2.31
C GLU A 337 -16.66 31.48 2.13
N MET A 338 -16.34 30.36 2.77
CA MET A 338 -15.00 29.75 2.77
C MET A 338 -14.99 28.47 1.92
N PRO A 339 -14.02 28.30 1.00
CA PRO A 339 -13.94 27.12 0.17
C PRO A 339 -13.47 25.91 0.96
N CYS A 340 -14.08 24.76 0.66
CA CYS A 340 -13.79 23.50 1.32
C CYS A 340 -13.25 22.44 0.35
N LEU A 341 -12.58 21.44 0.90
CA LEU A 341 -12.15 20.24 0.18
C LEU A 341 -12.53 19.00 0.98
N THR A 342 -12.95 17.96 0.26
CA THR A 342 -13.15 16.64 0.83
C THR A 342 -11.82 15.93 0.98
N LEU A 343 -11.66 15.23 2.10
CA LEU A 343 -10.63 14.24 2.32
C LEU A 343 -11.28 13.01 2.94
N THR A 344 -11.14 11.84 2.32
CA THR A 344 -11.63 10.59 2.91
C THR A 344 -10.48 9.64 3.20
N LEU A 345 -10.32 9.28 4.48
CA LEU A 345 -9.43 8.16 4.84
C LEU A 345 -10.20 6.89 4.51
N ARG A 346 -9.88 6.29 3.37
CA ARG A 346 -10.57 5.08 2.90
C ARG A 346 -10.14 3.87 3.73
N ALA A 347 -11.10 3.01 4.03
CA ALA A 347 -10.84 1.72 4.62
C ALA A 347 -9.92 0.90 3.70
N GLY A 348 -8.98 0.16 4.30
CA GLY A 348 -8.20 -0.81 3.55
C GLY A 348 -9.13 -1.87 2.94
N GLN A 349 -8.95 -2.19 1.65
CA GLN A 349 -9.74 -3.25 1.03
C GLN A 349 -9.42 -4.58 1.70
N LYS A 350 -10.40 -5.27 2.29
CA LYS A 350 -10.18 -6.57 2.93
C LYS A 350 -10.10 -7.68 1.89
N VAL A 351 -9.27 -8.68 2.14
CA VAL A 351 -9.19 -9.88 1.31
C VAL A 351 -10.33 -10.82 1.66
N ARG A 352 -11.43 -10.73 0.90
CA ARG A 352 -12.67 -11.50 1.16
C ARG A 352 -12.86 -12.68 0.22
N LYS A 353 -12.11 -12.72 -0.88
CA LYS A 353 -12.23 -13.74 -1.93
C LYS A 353 -10.93 -14.50 -2.07
N ALA A 354 -11.03 -15.81 -2.29
CA ALA A 354 -9.91 -16.64 -2.73
C ALA A 354 -10.17 -17.20 -4.12
N VAL A 355 -9.11 -17.38 -4.90
CA VAL A 355 -9.15 -17.96 -6.23
C VAL A 355 -8.26 -19.20 -6.25
N ILE A 356 -8.79 -20.33 -6.71
CA ILE A 356 -8.07 -21.60 -6.80
C ILE A 356 -8.13 -22.12 -8.23
N PRO A 357 -7.02 -22.06 -8.99
CA PRO A 357 -6.95 -22.64 -10.33
C PRO A 357 -6.92 -24.18 -10.27
N ALA A 358 -7.94 -24.82 -10.85
CA ALA A 358 -8.11 -26.28 -10.96
C ALA A 358 -8.42 -26.73 -12.40
N ALA A 359 -8.28 -25.84 -13.38
CA ALA A 359 -8.62 -26.10 -14.77
C ALA A 359 -7.52 -26.84 -15.56
N GLY A 360 -6.39 -27.19 -14.94
CA GLY A 360 -5.29 -27.89 -15.62
C GLY A 360 -5.62 -29.34 -15.99
N PHE A 361 -5.01 -29.86 -17.06
CA PHE A 361 -5.18 -31.27 -17.46
C PHE A 361 -4.44 -32.24 -16.52
N GLY A 362 -3.38 -31.79 -15.85
CA GLY A 362 -2.60 -32.65 -14.95
C GLY A 362 -1.82 -33.74 -15.69
N ALA A 363 -1.23 -33.42 -16.85
CA ALA A 363 -0.52 -34.37 -17.72
C ALA A 363 0.56 -35.19 -17.00
N ARG A 364 1.21 -34.60 -15.98
CA ARG A 364 2.30 -35.25 -15.23
C ARG A 364 1.84 -36.40 -14.33
N LEU A 365 0.54 -36.51 -14.08
CA LEU A 365 -0.11 -37.56 -13.28
C LEU A 365 -0.99 -38.46 -14.15
N PHE A 366 -0.93 -38.30 -15.48
CA PHE A 366 -1.63 -39.20 -16.40
C PHE A 366 -1.08 -40.63 -16.28
N PRO A 367 -1.93 -41.69 -16.29
CA PRO A 367 -3.36 -41.69 -16.62
C PRO A 367 -4.32 -41.46 -15.45
N ALA A 368 -3.86 -41.28 -14.21
CA ALA A 368 -4.74 -41.10 -13.06
C ALA A 368 -5.65 -39.86 -13.22
N THR A 369 -5.11 -38.78 -13.78
CA THR A 369 -5.85 -37.53 -14.04
C THR A 369 -6.93 -37.63 -15.13
N LYS A 370 -6.92 -38.71 -15.92
CA LYS A 370 -8.04 -39.03 -16.83
C LYS A 370 -9.25 -39.57 -16.07
N ALA A 371 -9.03 -40.22 -14.92
CA ALA A 371 -10.11 -40.81 -14.11
C ALA A 371 -10.73 -39.79 -13.15
N THR A 372 -9.90 -38.94 -12.53
CA THR A 372 -10.37 -37.85 -11.66
C THR A 372 -9.33 -36.74 -11.62
N LYS A 373 -9.78 -35.49 -11.45
CA LYS A 373 -8.89 -34.32 -11.31
C LYS A 373 -7.96 -34.49 -10.11
N LYS A 374 -6.72 -34.00 -10.22
CA LYS A 374 -5.70 -34.14 -9.16
C LYS A 374 -6.12 -33.43 -7.88
N GLU A 375 -6.87 -32.34 -8.01
CA GLU A 375 -7.45 -31.56 -6.91
C GLU A 375 -8.46 -32.40 -6.09
N LEU A 376 -9.01 -33.47 -6.67
CA LEU A 376 -9.89 -34.42 -6.00
C LEU A 376 -9.16 -35.65 -5.44
N PHE A 377 -7.83 -35.72 -5.55
CA PHE A 377 -7.06 -36.82 -4.97
C PHE A 377 -7.12 -36.80 -3.43
N PRO A 378 -7.17 -37.98 -2.78
CA PRO A 378 -7.29 -38.06 -1.33
C PRO A 378 -5.95 -37.79 -0.63
N ILE A 379 -5.99 -36.97 0.42
CA ILE A 379 -4.88 -36.64 1.31
C ILE A 379 -5.31 -36.88 2.74
N ILE A 380 -4.48 -37.55 3.52
CA ILE A 380 -4.75 -37.79 4.94
C ILE A 380 -4.36 -36.53 5.72
N ASP A 381 -5.35 -35.90 6.36
CA ASP A 381 -5.11 -34.75 7.23
C ASP A 381 -4.76 -35.20 8.66
N ARG A 382 -4.38 -34.27 9.52
CA ARG A 382 -3.99 -34.51 10.93
C ARG A 382 -5.08 -35.14 11.79
N ASP A 383 -6.34 -35.01 11.38
CA ASP A 383 -7.49 -35.67 12.02
C ASP A 383 -7.64 -37.14 11.59
N GLY A 384 -6.75 -37.64 10.71
CA GLY A 384 -6.78 -38.99 10.15
C GLY A 384 -7.81 -39.17 9.04
N ILE A 385 -8.54 -38.12 8.64
CA ILE A 385 -9.54 -38.18 7.59
C ILE A 385 -8.85 -38.01 6.24
N ALA A 386 -9.14 -38.90 5.30
CA ALA A 386 -8.74 -38.74 3.90
C ALA A 386 -9.70 -37.75 3.22
N LYS A 387 -9.20 -36.55 2.92
CA LYS A 387 -9.96 -35.45 2.31
C LYS A 387 -9.46 -35.20 0.87
N PRO A 388 -10.32 -34.84 -0.08
CA PRO A 388 -9.85 -34.32 -1.36
C PRO A 388 -8.95 -33.10 -1.16
N ALA A 389 -7.84 -33.02 -1.90
CA ALA A 389 -6.87 -31.93 -1.75
C ALA A 389 -7.51 -30.52 -1.83
N ILE A 390 -8.47 -30.32 -2.73
CA ILE A 390 -9.19 -29.06 -2.88
C ILE A 390 -9.94 -28.64 -1.61
N LEU A 391 -10.49 -29.60 -0.85
CA LEU A 391 -11.20 -29.32 0.40
C LEU A 391 -10.24 -28.75 1.44
N LEU A 392 -9.02 -29.28 1.53
CA LEU A 392 -7.98 -28.77 2.43
C LEU A 392 -7.56 -27.34 2.08
N ILE A 393 -7.45 -27.03 0.78
CA ILE A 393 -7.09 -25.67 0.31
C ILE A 393 -8.21 -24.67 0.64
N ILE A 394 -9.47 -25.08 0.48
CA ILE A 394 -10.63 -24.25 0.85
C ILE A 394 -10.72 -24.07 2.37
N GLU A 395 -10.53 -25.13 3.16
CA GLU A 395 -10.50 -25.04 4.62
C GLU A 395 -9.40 -24.07 5.10
N GLU A 396 -8.23 -24.09 4.47
CA GLU A 396 -7.13 -23.14 4.71
C GLU A 396 -7.54 -21.68 4.43
N ALA A 397 -8.22 -21.43 3.30
CA ALA A 397 -8.71 -20.10 2.92
C ALA A 397 -9.80 -19.59 3.88
N LEU A 398 -10.82 -20.42 4.16
CA LEU A 398 -11.92 -20.05 5.06
C LEU A 398 -11.43 -19.83 6.49
N LYS A 399 -10.46 -20.64 6.96
CA LYS A 399 -9.82 -20.42 8.27
C LYS A 399 -9.10 -19.06 8.34
N ALA A 400 -8.59 -18.56 7.22
CA ALA A 400 -7.94 -17.25 7.13
C ALA A 400 -8.93 -16.06 7.10
N GLY A 401 -10.25 -16.33 7.10
CA GLY A 401 -11.29 -15.30 7.12
C GLY A 401 -11.79 -14.88 5.73
N VAL A 402 -11.54 -15.68 4.70
CA VAL A 402 -12.12 -15.50 3.36
C VAL A 402 -13.62 -15.87 3.39
N ASP A 403 -14.45 -15.05 2.75
CA ASP A 403 -15.90 -15.24 2.69
C ASP A 403 -16.34 -16.15 1.54
N GLU A 404 -15.66 -16.04 0.39
CA GLU A 404 -16.00 -16.74 -0.86
C GLU A 404 -14.74 -17.33 -1.52
N VAL A 405 -14.84 -18.56 -2.02
CA VAL A 405 -13.78 -19.24 -2.78
C VAL A 405 -14.25 -19.53 -4.20
N ILE A 406 -13.51 -19.00 -5.17
CA ILE A 406 -13.76 -19.16 -6.60
C ILE A 406 -12.82 -20.23 -7.14
N ILE A 407 -13.36 -21.34 -7.63
CA ILE A 407 -12.58 -22.41 -8.25
C ILE A 407 -12.64 -22.24 -9.76
N ILE A 408 -11.48 -22.10 -10.41
CA ILE A 408 -11.42 -22.05 -11.87
C ILE A 408 -11.34 -23.48 -12.40
N VAL A 409 -12.32 -23.90 -13.20
CA VAL A 409 -12.44 -25.27 -13.74
C VAL A 409 -12.62 -25.24 -15.25
N GLN A 410 -12.43 -26.38 -15.92
CA GLN A 410 -12.94 -26.53 -17.29
C GLN A 410 -14.40 -26.94 -17.26
N GLU A 411 -15.14 -26.62 -18.33
CA GLU A 411 -16.57 -26.93 -18.47
C GLU A 411 -16.90 -28.40 -18.15
N HIS A 412 -16.10 -29.33 -18.67
CA HIS A 412 -16.35 -30.77 -18.51
C HIS A 412 -16.04 -31.31 -17.11
N ASP A 413 -15.30 -30.57 -16.27
CA ASP A 413 -14.98 -30.95 -14.90
C ASP A 413 -15.96 -30.35 -13.88
N LEU A 414 -16.73 -29.34 -14.29
CA LEU A 414 -17.59 -28.55 -13.42
C LEU A 414 -18.56 -29.44 -12.61
N GLU A 415 -19.18 -30.43 -13.25
CA GLU A 415 -20.11 -31.35 -12.61
C GLU A 415 -19.47 -32.12 -11.45
N ALA A 416 -18.20 -32.52 -11.57
CA ALA A 416 -17.50 -33.27 -10.53
C ALA A 416 -17.30 -32.43 -9.26
N PHE A 417 -16.88 -31.17 -9.42
CA PHE A 417 -16.72 -30.26 -8.28
C PHE A 417 -18.06 -29.84 -7.69
N GLN A 418 -19.06 -29.51 -8.52
CA GLN A 418 -20.41 -29.18 -8.06
C GLN A 418 -21.03 -30.34 -7.28
N SER A 419 -20.87 -31.57 -7.77
CA SER A 419 -21.36 -32.76 -7.07
C SER A 419 -20.73 -32.93 -5.70
N PHE A 420 -19.44 -32.64 -5.55
CA PHE A 420 -18.75 -32.75 -4.26
C PHE A 420 -19.23 -31.72 -3.24
N PHE A 421 -19.38 -30.45 -3.64
CA PHE A 421 -19.70 -29.35 -2.73
C PHE A 421 -21.19 -29.09 -2.53
N ASN A 422 -22.03 -29.38 -3.53
CA ASN A 422 -23.43 -28.94 -3.56
C ASN A 422 -24.44 -30.09 -3.48
N VAL A 423 -24.02 -31.34 -3.68
CA VAL A 423 -24.93 -32.50 -3.66
C VAL A 423 -24.80 -33.27 -2.35
N GLN A 424 -25.92 -33.42 -1.65
CA GLN A 424 -25.98 -34.24 -0.46
C GLN A 424 -25.87 -35.73 -0.80
N ILE A 425 -25.09 -36.47 -0.02
CA ILE A 425 -25.08 -37.93 -0.10
C ILE A 425 -26.49 -38.50 0.18
N THR A 426 -26.80 -39.66 -0.39
CA THR A 426 -28.12 -40.28 -0.21
C THR A 426 -28.41 -40.52 1.28
N ILE A 427 -29.68 -40.37 1.69
CA ILE A 427 -30.11 -40.57 3.09
C ILE A 427 -29.66 -41.95 3.62
N GLU A 428 -29.72 -42.97 2.77
CA GLU A 428 -29.29 -44.33 3.09
C GLU A 428 -27.79 -44.41 3.41
N ASN A 429 -26.94 -43.69 2.68
CA ASN A 429 -25.51 -43.64 2.96
C ASN A 429 -25.20 -42.71 4.14
N TYR A 430 -25.90 -41.59 4.26
CA TYR A 430 -25.78 -40.66 5.39
C TYR A 430 -26.03 -41.36 6.73
N ASN A 431 -27.10 -42.15 6.83
CA ASN A 431 -27.46 -42.88 8.06
C ASN A 431 -26.48 -44.00 8.41
N LYS A 432 -25.64 -44.45 7.46
CA LYS A 432 -24.56 -45.43 7.72
C LYS A 432 -23.29 -44.76 8.23
N LEU A 433 -23.16 -43.44 8.11
CA LEU A 433 -21.99 -42.72 8.60
C LEU A 433 -22.02 -42.64 10.14
N PRO A 434 -20.86 -42.79 10.81
CA PRO A 434 -20.66 -42.32 12.17
C PRO A 434 -21.05 -40.85 12.32
N ARG A 435 -21.46 -40.46 13.54
CA ARG A 435 -21.93 -39.09 13.84
C ARG A 435 -20.95 -37.99 13.40
N HIS A 436 -19.65 -38.16 13.65
CA HIS A 436 -18.65 -37.16 13.24
C HIS A 436 -18.57 -36.99 11.71
N PHE A 437 -18.80 -38.04 10.93
CA PHE A 437 -18.87 -37.95 9.46
C PHE A 437 -20.22 -37.42 8.97
N GLN A 438 -21.30 -37.60 9.73
CA GLN A 438 -22.58 -36.96 9.46
C GLN A 438 -22.48 -35.43 9.64
N GLU A 439 -21.79 -34.98 10.68
CA GLU A 439 -21.46 -33.57 10.94
C GLU A 439 -20.54 -33.02 9.84
N TYR A 440 -19.50 -33.78 9.45
CA TYR A 440 -18.60 -33.37 8.38
C TYR A 440 -19.28 -33.31 7.00
N ALA A 441 -20.21 -34.22 6.70
CA ALA A 441 -21.00 -34.17 5.48
C ALA A 441 -21.89 -32.92 5.41
N GLN A 442 -22.45 -32.47 6.54
CA GLN A 442 -23.15 -31.18 6.61
C GLN A 442 -22.18 -30.01 6.40
N ARG A 443 -20.99 -30.07 7.01
CA ARG A 443 -19.95 -29.05 6.87
C ARG A 443 -19.51 -28.86 5.41
N ILE A 444 -19.39 -29.93 4.63
CA ILE A 444 -19.07 -29.83 3.19
C ILE A 444 -20.12 -29.02 2.44
N LEU A 445 -21.41 -29.21 2.73
CA LEU A 445 -22.49 -28.44 2.12
C LEU A 445 -22.50 -26.97 2.58
N GLU A 446 -22.12 -26.69 3.81
CA GLU A 446 -21.92 -25.32 4.29
C GLU A 446 -20.78 -24.63 3.54
N ILE A 447 -19.65 -25.32 3.37
CA ILE A 447 -18.52 -24.86 2.56
C ILE A 447 -18.98 -24.61 1.12
N GLY A 448 -19.79 -25.51 0.55
CA GLY A 448 -20.33 -25.35 -0.81
C GLY A 448 -21.13 -24.07 -1.03
N ARG A 449 -21.76 -23.49 0.01
CA ARG A 449 -22.43 -22.19 -0.08
C ARG A 449 -21.48 -21.00 -0.24
N GLN A 450 -20.21 -21.21 0.10
CA GLN A 450 -19.13 -20.23 -0.03
C GLN A 450 -18.26 -20.51 -1.27
N VAL A 451 -18.57 -21.55 -2.04
CA VAL A 451 -17.81 -21.93 -3.24
C VAL A 451 -18.56 -21.53 -4.50
N SER A 452 -17.89 -20.79 -5.38
CA SER A 452 -18.35 -20.45 -6.71
C SER A 452 -17.34 -20.94 -7.76
N PHE A 453 -17.75 -20.94 -9.04
CA PHE A 453 -16.96 -21.49 -10.13
C PHE A 453 -16.76 -20.48 -11.25
N ALA A 454 -15.55 -20.41 -11.78
CA ALA A 454 -15.23 -19.69 -13.01
C ALA A 454 -14.78 -20.70 -14.07
N ILE A 455 -15.24 -20.52 -15.32
CA ILE A 455 -14.95 -21.45 -16.40
C ILE A 455 -13.74 -20.96 -17.19
N GLN A 456 -12.74 -21.82 -17.35
CA GLN A 456 -11.67 -21.65 -18.32
C GLN A 456 -11.97 -22.52 -19.56
N GLU A 457 -12.40 -21.88 -20.64
CA GLU A 457 -12.73 -22.58 -21.89
C GLU A 457 -11.50 -23.21 -22.56
N ALA A 458 -10.38 -22.47 -22.60
CA ALA A 458 -9.12 -22.89 -23.20
C ALA A 458 -7.94 -22.79 -22.22
N GLN A 459 -7.09 -23.82 -22.20
CA GLN A 459 -5.93 -23.93 -21.31
C GLN A 459 -4.72 -23.16 -21.86
N GLU A 460 -4.86 -21.83 -21.95
CA GLU A 460 -3.85 -20.94 -22.56
C GLU A 460 -2.74 -20.49 -21.59
N GLY A 461 -2.68 -21.08 -20.39
CA GLY A 461 -1.67 -20.79 -19.37
C GLY A 461 -2.24 -20.39 -18.00
N PHE A 462 -1.35 -20.23 -17.03
CA PHE A 462 -1.70 -19.90 -15.66
C PHE A 462 -2.28 -18.48 -15.50
N GLY A 463 -1.72 -17.50 -16.22
CA GLY A 463 -2.25 -16.14 -16.25
C GLY A 463 -3.65 -16.08 -16.86
N HIS A 464 -3.90 -16.86 -17.92
CA HIS A 464 -5.25 -16.99 -18.50
C HIS A 464 -6.25 -17.58 -17.50
N ALA A 465 -5.86 -18.62 -16.75
CA ALA A 465 -6.73 -19.20 -15.73
C ALA A 465 -7.15 -18.17 -14.68
N VAL A 466 -6.19 -17.40 -14.15
CA VAL A 466 -6.48 -16.33 -13.19
C VAL A 466 -7.40 -15.27 -13.81
N TYR A 467 -7.15 -14.87 -15.07
CA TYR A 467 -7.98 -13.89 -15.78
C TYR A 467 -9.46 -14.32 -15.92
N CYS A 468 -9.74 -15.61 -16.07
CA CYS A 468 -11.11 -16.14 -16.12
C CYS A 468 -11.92 -15.84 -14.85
N ALA A 469 -11.27 -15.58 -13.71
CA ALA A 469 -11.94 -15.23 -12.46
C ALA A 469 -12.29 -13.74 -12.30
N ARG A 470 -11.90 -12.86 -13.24
CA ARG A 470 -12.02 -11.39 -13.08
C ARG A 470 -13.42 -10.92 -12.70
N GLU A 471 -14.46 -11.50 -13.30
CA GLU A 471 -15.85 -11.07 -13.09
C GLU A 471 -16.35 -11.52 -11.71
N ALA A 472 -15.98 -12.72 -11.28
CA ALA A 472 -16.32 -13.24 -9.96
C ALA A 472 -15.57 -12.51 -8.85
N VAL A 473 -14.31 -12.14 -9.07
CA VAL A 473 -13.51 -11.36 -8.12
C VAL A 473 -14.00 -9.91 -8.03
N GLY A 474 -14.21 -9.25 -9.18
CA GLY A 474 -14.54 -7.83 -9.24
C GLY A 474 -13.34 -6.92 -8.92
N ASN A 475 -13.61 -5.75 -8.35
CA ASN A 475 -12.58 -4.76 -8.01
C ASN A 475 -12.08 -4.87 -6.55
N GLU A 476 -11.83 -6.10 -6.10
CA GLU A 476 -11.37 -6.42 -4.74
C GLU A 476 -10.04 -7.19 -4.78
N PRO A 477 -9.17 -7.03 -3.77
CA PRO A 477 -7.99 -7.87 -3.63
C PRO A 477 -8.41 -9.30 -3.29
N PHE A 478 -7.66 -10.27 -3.79
CA PHE A 478 -8.00 -11.68 -3.62
C PHE A 478 -6.79 -12.54 -3.26
N LEU A 479 -7.05 -13.61 -2.51
CA LEU A 479 -6.08 -14.64 -2.16
C LEU A 479 -6.01 -15.68 -3.29
N LEU A 480 -4.96 -15.67 -4.10
CA LEU A 480 -4.68 -16.73 -5.07
C LEU A 480 -3.95 -17.88 -4.38
N MET A 481 -4.48 -19.10 -4.49
CA MET A 481 -3.86 -20.32 -3.97
C MET A 481 -3.74 -21.35 -5.09
N LEU A 482 -2.56 -21.97 -5.23
CA LEU A 482 -2.37 -23.02 -6.24
C LEU A 482 -3.15 -24.29 -5.87
N GLY A 483 -3.94 -24.82 -6.81
CA GLY A 483 -4.81 -26.00 -6.59
C GLY A 483 -4.07 -27.32 -6.34
N ASP A 484 -2.76 -27.36 -6.58
CA ASP A 484 -1.90 -28.52 -6.34
C ASP A 484 -0.92 -28.34 -5.17
N HIS A 485 -1.10 -27.30 -4.37
CA HIS A 485 -0.27 -27.03 -3.22
C HIS A 485 -1.10 -27.01 -1.94
N LEU A 486 -0.64 -27.79 -0.96
CA LEU A 486 -1.21 -27.82 0.39
C LEU A 486 -0.27 -27.10 1.35
N TYR A 487 -0.85 -26.55 2.42
CA TYR A 487 -0.13 -25.67 3.33
C TYR A 487 -0.30 -26.13 4.77
N ARG A 488 0.79 -26.11 5.52
CA ARG A 488 0.78 -26.35 6.97
C ARG A 488 1.59 -25.28 7.65
N SER A 489 0.98 -24.52 8.55
CA SER A 489 1.73 -23.60 9.40
C SER A 489 2.34 -24.34 10.60
N LYS A 490 3.44 -23.81 11.13
CA LYS A 490 4.03 -24.28 12.40
C LYS A 490 3.26 -23.80 13.63
N ASP A 491 2.40 -22.79 13.47
CA ASP A 491 1.62 -22.17 14.54
C ASP A 491 0.10 -22.36 14.32
N GLU A 492 -0.71 -21.85 15.26
CA GLU A 492 -2.18 -21.89 15.14
C GLU A 492 -2.70 -21.08 13.94
N LYS A 493 -2.01 -19.98 13.58
CA LYS A 493 -2.36 -19.13 12.45
C LYS A 493 -2.08 -19.86 11.14
N SER A 494 -3.07 -19.90 10.24
CA SER A 494 -2.87 -20.54 8.93
C SER A 494 -1.84 -19.79 8.08
N CYS A 495 -1.24 -20.45 7.08
CA CYS A 495 -0.32 -19.80 6.16
C CYS A 495 -1.04 -18.66 5.41
N ALA A 496 -2.26 -18.91 4.96
CA ALA A 496 -3.09 -17.88 4.33
C ALA A 496 -3.35 -16.69 5.26
N GLN A 497 -3.60 -16.93 6.56
CA GLN A 497 -3.81 -15.87 7.54
C GLN A 497 -2.56 -14.99 7.73
N GLN A 498 -1.36 -15.59 7.76
CA GLN A 498 -0.10 -14.83 7.86
C GLN A 498 0.04 -13.85 6.69
N LEU A 499 -0.33 -14.28 5.47
CA LEU A 499 -0.25 -13.45 4.28
C LEU A 499 -1.30 -12.33 4.30
N ILE A 500 -2.54 -12.64 4.74
CA ILE A 500 -3.61 -11.63 4.90
C ILE A 500 -3.22 -10.58 5.93
N GLU A 501 -2.60 -10.96 7.04
CA GLU A 501 -2.10 -10.02 8.04
C GLU A 501 -1.01 -9.09 7.45
N ALA A 502 -0.10 -9.63 6.63
CA ALA A 502 0.92 -8.81 5.95
C ALA A 502 0.27 -7.83 4.95
N TYR A 503 -0.71 -8.27 4.17
CA TYR A 503 -1.45 -7.40 3.27
C TYR A 503 -2.25 -6.33 4.04
N ASN A 504 -2.95 -6.70 5.12
CA ASN A 504 -3.71 -5.75 5.94
C ASN A 504 -2.81 -4.76 6.68
N LYS A 505 -1.52 -5.06 6.85
CA LYS A 505 -0.57 -4.09 7.43
C LYS A 505 -0.13 -3.05 6.40
N HIS A 506 0.18 -3.48 5.18
CA HIS A 506 0.82 -2.62 4.19
C HIS A 506 -0.12 -2.13 3.08
N GLY A 507 -1.15 -2.90 2.71
CA GLY A 507 -2.07 -2.58 1.62
C GLY A 507 -1.43 -2.67 0.23
N ILE A 508 -0.35 -3.45 0.09
CA ILE A 508 0.37 -3.73 -1.16
C ILE A 508 0.23 -5.22 -1.43
N SER A 509 0.14 -5.64 -2.70
CA SER A 509 0.11 -7.06 -3.07
C SER A 509 1.27 -7.82 -2.39
N VAL A 510 0.99 -9.01 -1.85
CA VAL A 510 1.97 -9.80 -1.08
C VAL A 510 2.02 -11.22 -1.60
N LEU A 511 3.20 -11.82 -1.74
CA LEU A 511 3.34 -13.25 -1.97
C LEU A 511 4.04 -13.95 -0.82
N GLY A 512 3.63 -15.19 -0.57
CA GLY A 512 4.38 -16.09 0.29
C GLY A 512 5.68 -16.50 -0.39
N LEU A 513 6.77 -16.49 0.36
CA LEU A 513 8.10 -16.91 -0.05
C LEU A 513 8.63 -18.00 0.87
N ARG A 514 9.49 -18.85 0.33
CA ARG A 514 10.28 -19.83 1.09
C ARG A 514 11.72 -19.83 0.59
N ARG A 515 12.64 -20.28 1.46
CA ARG A 515 14.01 -20.58 1.05
C ARG A 515 14.04 -21.88 0.26
N THR A 516 14.86 -21.92 -0.77
CA THR A 516 14.96 -23.07 -1.67
C THR A 516 16.39 -23.19 -2.18
N SER A 517 16.88 -24.42 -2.22
CA SER A 517 18.21 -24.74 -2.74
C SER A 517 18.30 -24.45 -4.24
N GLU A 518 19.48 -24.03 -4.70
CA GLU A 518 19.77 -23.63 -6.08
C GLU A 518 19.37 -24.68 -7.12
N ASP A 519 19.55 -25.98 -6.81
CA ASP A 519 19.21 -27.08 -7.72
C ASP A 519 17.70 -27.23 -7.97
N GLN A 520 16.86 -26.59 -7.15
CA GLN A 520 15.40 -26.72 -7.22
C GLN A 520 14.70 -25.52 -7.86
N ILE A 521 15.41 -24.39 -8.06
CA ILE A 521 14.78 -23.12 -8.50
C ILE A 521 14.16 -23.20 -9.89
N ALA A 522 14.64 -24.09 -10.75
CA ALA A 522 14.08 -24.29 -12.10
C ALA A 522 12.61 -24.78 -12.09
N ASN A 523 12.10 -25.19 -10.93
CA ASN A 523 10.72 -25.66 -10.75
C ASN A 523 9.75 -24.55 -10.31
N PHE A 524 10.26 -23.41 -9.85
CA PHE A 524 9.46 -22.40 -9.16
C PHE A 524 9.70 -20.99 -9.70
N GLY A 525 8.74 -20.09 -9.51
CA GLY A 525 9.00 -18.66 -9.59
C GLY A 525 9.99 -18.26 -8.49
N THR A 526 10.95 -17.42 -8.81
CA THR A 526 11.98 -16.93 -7.89
C THR A 526 11.88 -15.41 -7.80
N ALA A 527 12.05 -14.88 -6.59
CA ALA A 527 12.00 -13.44 -6.35
C ALA A 527 13.28 -12.98 -5.64
N THR A 528 13.68 -11.74 -5.89
CA THR A 528 14.68 -11.01 -5.08
C THR A 528 14.17 -9.62 -4.73
N GLY A 529 14.86 -8.94 -3.82
CA GLY A 529 14.37 -7.68 -3.28
C GLY A 529 15.29 -7.02 -2.26
N VAL A 530 14.70 -6.11 -1.49
CA VAL A 530 15.34 -5.43 -0.37
C VAL A 530 14.54 -5.72 0.90
N TRP A 531 15.21 -6.17 1.96
CA TRP A 531 14.57 -6.41 3.25
C TRP A 531 14.04 -5.12 3.85
N ILE A 532 12.78 -5.12 4.27
CA ILE A 532 12.13 -3.97 4.93
C ILE A 532 11.78 -4.25 6.39
N GLU A 533 11.53 -5.51 6.76
CA GLU A 533 11.32 -5.92 8.17
C GLU A 533 12.11 -7.20 8.48
N GLY A 534 13.41 -7.02 8.78
CA GLY A 534 14.34 -8.13 8.97
C GLY A 534 14.29 -9.14 7.82
N ASN A 535 14.65 -10.40 8.09
CA ASN A 535 14.60 -11.49 7.11
C ASN A 535 13.19 -12.10 6.97
N ARG A 536 12.12 -11.30 7.16
CA ARG A 536 10.72 -11.76 7.12
C ARG A 536 9.88 -11.08 6.04
N LEU A 537 10.06 -9.78 5.83
CA LEU A 537 9.34 -9.02 4.81
C LEU A 537 10.31 -8.35 3.84
N LEU A 538 10.10 -8.62 2.56
CA LEU A 538 10.93 -8.20 1.44
C LEU A 538 10.12 -7.25 0.55
N ASN A 539 10.67 -6.07 0.21
CA ASN A 539 10.18 -5.34 -0.95
C ASN A 539 10.74 -6.01 -2.21
N VAL A 540 9.88 -6.67 -2.98
CA VAL A 540 10.29 -7.42 -4.16
C VAL A 540 10.69 -6.46 -5.27
N THR A 541 11.86 -6.68 -5.85
CA THR A 541 12.40 -5.85 -6.93
C THR A 541 12.46 -6.58 -8.26
N GLU A 542 12.33 -7.90 -8.26
CA GLU A 542 12.37 -8.69 -9.49
C GLU A 542 11.68 -10.04 -9.30
N PHE A 543 10.92 -10.46 -10.31
CA PHE A 543 10.39 -11.81 -10.46
C PHE A 543 11.02 -12.52 -11.67
N ALA A 544 11.28 -13.81 -11.52
CA ALA A 544 11.65 -14.66 -12.65
C ALA A 544 10.89 -15.99 -12.61
N GLU A 545 10.26 -16.34 -13.73
CA GLU A 545 9.57 -17.62 -13.90
C GLU A 545 10.59 -18.72 -14.21
N LYS A 546 10.75 -19.68 -13.28
CA LYS A 546 11.59 -20.87 -13.46
C LYS A 546 12.95 -20.52 -14.08
N PRO A 547 13.75 -19.67 -13.40
CA PRO A 547 15.00 -19.17 -13.94
C PRO A 547 16.01 -20.30 -14.11
N THR A 548 16.97 -20.09 -15.02
CA THR A 548 18.18 -20.92 -15.03
C THR A 548 19.07 -20.55 -13.84
N ILE A 549 19.94 -21.48 -13.43
CA ILE A 549 20.91 -21.24 -12.37
C ILE A 549 21.79 -20.02 -12.69
N ASP A 550 22.29 -19.93 -13.93
CA ASP A 550 23.11 -18.80 -14.36
C ASP A 550 22.36 -17.47 -14.29
N TYR A 551 21.08 -17.44 -14.68
CA TYR A 551 20.27 -16.23 -14.55
C TYR A 551 20.10 -15.85 -13.08
N ALA A 552 19.78 -16.82 -12.22
CA ALA A 552 19.54 -16.59 -10.80
C ALA A 552 20.80 -16.07 -10.07
N ARG A 553 21.97 -16.63 -10.37
CA ARG A 553 23.25 -16.20 -9.79
C ARG A 553 23.61 -14.76 -10.12
N ASN A 554 23.20 -14.27 -11.30
CA ASN A 554 23.53 -12.92 -11.76
C ASN A 554 22.48 -11.88 -11.36
N ASN A 555 21.20 -12.27 -11.27
CA ASN A 555 20.09 -11.29 -11.14
C ASN A 555 19.23 -11.46 -9.88
N LEU A 556 19.20 -12.66 -9.28
CA LEU A 556 18.24 -13.01 -8.21
C LEU A 556 18.92 -13.24 -6.86
N ARG A 557 20.18 -12.83 -6.72
CA ARG A 557 20.89 -12.89 -5.45
C ARG A 557 20.31 -11.91 -4.46
N LEU A 558 20.22 -12.35 -3.21
CA LEU A 558 19.76 -11.54 -2.09
C LEU A 558 20.83 -11.51 -1.00
N PRO A 559 21.35 -10.33 -0.63
CA PRO A 559 22.29 -10.23 0.48
C PRO A 559 21.72 -10.83 1.77
N GLY A 560 22.53 -11.64 2.46
CA GLY A 560 22.16 -12.29 3.71
C GLY A 560 21.57 -13.70 3.58
N LEU A 561 21.35 -14.21 2.37
CA LEU A 561 21.11 -15.64 2.12
C LEU A 561 22.42 -16.37 1.82
N ALA A 562 22.42 -17.69 2.01
CA ALA A 562 23.54 -18.53 1.60
C ALA A 562 23.74 -18.50 0.08
N GLU A 563 24.97 -18.78 -0.39
CA GLU A 563 25.32 -18.77 -1.82
C GLU A 563 24.57 -19.82 -2.64
N ASP A 564 23.94 -20.81 -2.03
CA ASP A 564 23.16 -21.84 -2.70
C ASP A 564 21.66 -21.75 -2.36
N GLU A 565 21.22 -20.65 -1.74
CA GLU A 565 19.81 -20.41 -1.41
C GLU A 565 19.21 -19.24 -2.19
N TYR A 566 17.95 -19.42 -2.56
CA TYR A 566 17.11 -18.39 -3.21
C TYR A 566 15.73 -18.35 -2.56
N LEU A 567 14.99 -17.27 -2.79
CA LEU A 567 13.59 -17.16 -2.39
C LEU A 567 12.69 -17.56 -3.54
N THR A 568 11.94 -18.64 -3.35
CA THR A 568 10.94 -19.09 -4.34
C THR A 568 9.53 -18.89 -3.82
N VAL A 569 8.58 -18.81 -4.75
CA VAL A 569 7.18 -18.61 -4.41
C VAL A 569 6.61 -19.80 -3.63
N PHE A 570 5.96 -19.50 -2.51
CA PHE A 570 5.28 -20.46 -1.66
C PHE A 570 3.93 -20.93 -2.22
N GLY A 571 3.37 -20.29 -3.26
CA GLY A 571 2.11 -20.71 -3.90
C GLY A 571 0.85 -20.03 -3.35
N GLN A 572 1.01 -19.09 -2.41
CA GLN A 572 -0.05 -18.20 -1.94
C GLN A 572 0.30 -16.76 -2.28
N TYR A 573 -0.68 -16.01 -2.79
CA TYR A 573 -0.52 -14.61 -3.18
C TYR A 573 -1.77 -13.85 -2.75
N ILE A 574 -1.60 -12.61 -2.31
CA ILE A 574 -2.67 -11.63 -2.24
C ILE A 574 -2.39 -10.61 -3.32
N ILE A 575 -3.30 -10.51 -4.27
CA ILE A 575 -3.11 -9.72 -5.48
C ILE A 575 -4.23 -8.69 -5.57
N LYS A 576 -3.87 -7.44 -5.87
CA LYS A 576 -4.85 -6.39 -6.15
C LYS A 576 -5.48 -6.56 -7.54
N PRO A 577 -6.72 -6.08 -7.76
CA PRO A 577 -7.49 -6.34 -8.98
C PRO A 577 -6.85 -5.80 -10.28
N GLN A 578 -5.93 -4.82 -10.19
CA GLN A 578 -5.17 -4.29 -11.34
C GLN A 578 -4.43 -5.39 -12.13
N ILE A 579 -4.15 -6.54 -11.52
CA ILE A 579 -3.60 -7.70 -12.22
C ILE A 579 -4.45 -8.10 -13.44
N PHE A 580 -5.77 -7.94 -13.36
CA PHE A 580 -6.68 -8.29 -14.44
C PHE A 580 -6.51 -7.38 -15.64
N ASP A 581 -6.22 -6.09 -15.44
CA ASP A 581 -5.96 -5.14 -16.52
C ASP A 581 -4.69 -5.52 -17.29
N TYR A 582 -3.63 -5.91 -16.57
CA TYR A 582 -2.38 -6.37 -17.20
C TYR A 582 -2.56 -7.70 -17.93
N LEU A 583 -3.31 -8.64 -17.34
CA LEU A 583 -3.63 -9.91 -17.99
C LEU A 583 -4.51 -9.70 -19.23
N GLU A 584 -5.48 -8.80 -19.18
CA GLU A 584 -6.31 -8.42 -20.33
C GLU A 584 -5.42 -7.86 -21.46
N GLU A 585 -4.51 -6.95 -21.13
CA GLU A 585 -3.57 -6.39 -22.11
C GLU A 585 -2.68 -7.46 -22.74
N HIS A 586 -2.13 -8.37 -21.94
CA HIS A 586 -1.30 -9.46 -22.44
C HIS A 586 -2.10 -10.39 -23.37
N ILE A 587 -3.35 -10.71 -23.01
CA ILE A 587 -4.24 -11.55 -23.82
C ILE A 587 -4.61 -10.85 -25.13
N ALA A 588 -5.03 -9.59 -25.07
CA ALA A 588 -5.42 -8.79 -26.23
C ALA A 588 -4.26 -8.62 -27.23
N ASN A 589 -3.03 -8.50 -26.74
CA ASN A 589 -1.83 -8.34 -27.56
C ASN A 589 -1.08 -9.65 -27.83
N ASN A 590 -1.62 -10.80 -27.40
CA ASN A 590 -1.02 -12.13 -27.56
C ASN A 590 0.43 -12.23 -27.03
N VAL A 591 0.72 -11.57 -25.90
CA VAL A 591 2.02 -11.60 -25.23
C VAL A 591 2.16 -12.91 -24.46
N ARG A 592 3.01 -13.81 -24.95
CA ARG A 592 3.18 -15.16 -24.38
C ARG A 592 4.63 -15.44 -24.02
N GLU A 593 4.80 -16.13 -22.91
CA GLU A 593 6.09 -16.65 -22.46
C GLU A 593 6.05 -18.17 -22.46
N ARG A 594 7.02 -18.79 -23.15
CA ARG A 594 7.07 -20.25 -23.34
C ARG A 594 5.78 -20.82 -23.96
N GLY A 595 5.05 -20.02 -24.74
CA GLY A 595 3.81 -20.41 -25.44
C GLY A 595 2.52 -20.16 -24.66
N GLU A 596 2.60 -19.66 -23.42
CA GLU A 596 1.45 -19.49 -22.52
C GLU A 596 1.32 -18.04 -22.04
N PHE A 597 0.11 -17.64 -21.67
CA PHE A 597 -0.11 -16.44 -20.88
C PHE A 597 0.31 -16.71 -19.44
N GLN A 598 1.46 -16.16 -19.04
CA GLN A 598 2.02 -16.34 -17.69
C GLN A 598 1.51 -15.27 -16.72
N LEU A 599 1.33 -15.67 -15.45
CA LEU A 599 1.00 -14.73 -14.38
C LEU A 599 2.24 -13.90 -13.98
N THR A 600 3.43 -14.48 -14.04
CA THR A 600 4.68 -13.89 -13.53
C THR A 600 5.01 -12.54 -14.20
N SER A 601 4.77 -12.41 -15.52
CA SER A 601 4.98 -11.15 -16.23
C SER A 601 3.98 -10.06 -15.82
N ALA A 602 2.73 -10.44 -15.60
CA ALA A 602 1.71 -9.51 -15.09
C ALA A 602 2.00 -9.10 -13.63
N LEU A 603 2.52 -10.01 -12.80
CA LEU A 603 2.99 -9.69 -11.44
C LEU A 603 4.18 -8.74 -11.44
N ASP A 604 5.13 -8.91 -12.36
CA ASP A 604 6.27 -7.98 -12.45
C ASP A 604 5.83 -6.59 -12.89
N ARG A 605 4.85 -6.48 -13.79
CA ARG A 605 4.24 -5.19 -14.13
C ARG A 605 3.50 -4.56 -12.94
N LEU A 606 2.71 -5.34 -12.21
CA LEU A 606 2.06 -4.88 -10.97
C LEU A 606 3.09 -4.41 -9.94
N ARG A 607 4.22 -5.11 -9.80
CA ARG A 607 5.35 -4.70 -8.94
C ARG A 607 5.91 -3.36 -9.36
N GLN A 608 6.15 -3.13 -10.65
CA GLN A 608 6.70 -1.88 -11.16
C GLN A 608 5.75 -0.69 -10.88
N GLU A 609 4.44 -0.90 -11.01
CA GLU A 609 3.45 0.17 -10.89
C GLU A 609 2.97 0.42 -9.43
N ASP A 610 2.70 -0.62 -8.64
CA ASP A 610 2.12 -0.52 -7.28
C ASP A 610 3.08 -0.98 -6.16
N GLY A 611 4.18 -1.64 -6.52
CA GLY A 611 5.04 -2.35 -5.58
C GLY A 611 4.55 -3.78 -5.32
N PHE A 612 5.41 -4.59 -4.69
CA PHE A 612 5.05 -5.96 -4.32
C PHE A 612 5.86 -6.40 -3.11
N LEU A 613 5.21 -7.03 -2.14
CA LEU A 613 5.86 -7.53 -0.93
C LEU A 613 6.04 -9.06 -0.98
N GLY A 614 7.15 -9.54 -0.46
CA GLY A 614 7.44 -10.95 -0.27
C GLY A 614 7.49 -11.26 1.22
N PHE A 615 6.67 -12.20 1.68
CA PHE A 615 6.59 -12.61 3.08
C PHE A 615 7.16 -14.00 3.26
N ILE A 616 8.19 -14.16 4.09
CA ILE A 616 8.75 -15.48 4.41
C ILE A 616 7.76 -16.24 5.29
N MET A 617 7.17 -17.29 4.71
CA MET A 617 6.12 -18.07 5.34
C MET A 617 6.66 -18.91 6.47
N ASP A 618 6.00 -18.87 7.63
CA ASP A 618 6.28 -19.81 8.71
C ASP A 618 5.37 -21.04 8.61
N GLY A 619 5.77 -21.92 7.69
CA GLY A 619 5.03 -23.12 7.36
C GLY A 619 5.72 -23.92 6.26
N GLN A 620 5.16 -25.09 6.00
CA GLN A 620 5.54 -25.96 4.91
C GLN A 620 4.50 -25.96 3.80
N ARG A 621 4.99 -26.24 2.60
CA ARG A 621 4.20 -26.37 1.39
C ARG A 621 4.44 -27.75 0.80
N TYR A 622 3.36 -28.47 0.54
CA TYR A 622 3.37 -29.81 -0.03
C TYR A 622 2.79 -29.76 -1.45
N ASP A 623 3.35 -30.55 -2.36
CA ASP A 623 3.04 -30.54 -3.79
C ASP A 623 2.43 -31.88 -4.19
N ILE A 624 1.25 -31.83 -4.82
CA ILE A 624 0.54 -33.03 -5.30
C ILE A 624 0.56 -33.16 -6.83
N GLY A 625 1.28 -32.29 -7.54
CA GLY A 625 1.33 -32.17 -9.00
C GLY A 625 2.31 -33.12 -9.70
N LEU A 626 3.15 -33.85 -8.94
CA LEU A 626 4.08 -34.87 -9.45
C LEU A 626 3.95 -36.17 -8.64
N PRO A 627 4.13 -37.36 -9.24
CA PRO A 627 3.96 -38.64 -8.55
C PRO A 627 4.81 -38.76 -7.28
N GLU A 628 6.10 -38.42 -7.34
CA GLU A 628 7.02 -38.54 -6.19
C GLU A 628 6.69 -37.55 -5.08
N TYR A 629 6.31 -36.31 -5.44
CA TYR A 629 5.89 -35.32 -4.45
C TYR A 629 4.53 -35.65 -3.83
N TYR A 630 3.61 -36.22 -4.61
CA TYR A 630 2.35 -36.72 -4.09
C TYR A 630 2.56 -37.86 -3.08
N LEU A 631 3.45 -38.81 -3.39
CA LEU A 631 3.84 -39.88 -2.45
C LEU A 631 4.45 -39.30 -1.16
N ALA A 632 5.39 -38.37 -1.28
CA ALA A 632 6.00 -37.70 -0.12
C ALA A 632 4.97 -36.94 0.71
N THR A 633 4.03 -36.26 0.06
CA THR A 633 2.92 -35.54 0.70
C THR A 633 2.03 -36.50 1.49
N LEU A 634 1.64 -37.64 0.90
CA LEU A 634 0.85 -38.65 1.58
C LEU A 634 1.54 -39.21 2.83
N GLN A 635 2.87 -39.27 2.83
CA GLN A 635 3.65 -39.76 3.97
C GLN A 635 3.78 -38.74 5.10
N THR A 636 3.77 -37.44 4.80
CA THR A 636 4.25 -36.40 5.73
C THR A 636 3.20 -35.38 6.12
N PHE A 637 2.19 -35.09 5.29
CA PHE A 637 1.22 -34.01 5.53
C PHE A 637 0.39 -34.17 6.82
N HIS A 638 0.18 -35.41 7.28
CA HIS A 638 -0.57 -35.71 8.48
C HIS A 638 0.25 -35.61 9.78
N GLN A 639 1.58 -35.53 9.68
CA GLN A 639 2.51 -35.63 10.82
C GLN A 639 2.82 -34.28 11.48
N GLU A 640 2.59 -33.19 10.76
CA GLU A 640 2.80 -31.79 11.16
C GLU A 640 1.48 -31.03 11.23
#